data_AF-A0A7C3BYP8-F1
#
_entry.id   AF-A0A7C3BYP8-F1
#
_cell.length_a   1.000
_cell.length_b   1.000
_cell.length_c   1.000
_cell.angle_alpha   90.00
_cell.angle_beta   90.00
_cell.angle_gamma   90.00
#
_symmetry.space_group_name_H-M   'P 1'
#
loop_
_entity.id
_entity.type
_entity.pdbx_description
1 polymer ?
#
loop_
_entity_poly.entity_id
_entity_poly.type
_entity_poly.pdbx_seq_one_letter_code
_entity_poly.pdbx_strand_id
1 'polypeptide(L)'
;MYRQRFFTIMLVIILIVLNLALPPDITHADGIVVTSTTDSGPGTLRQAILAAEGNPGPDTITFDPTIFPESSPVTIILDTPLPALTDSSGGTTIDGNGGVIITTSLSFEELWDHRPLGLEIHSNNNTIRGLQIHNFWTAIYINNAQNNIVGGSEPSQRNVIYNNRFRGIDLDGPQTAYNSVIGNYIGTNSDGTEAQSGTQDIGVYMGHGAHDNIIGGITSEERNIISGNTFVGVAIENTTTTNNRIIGNYIGTDYTGMSAIPNFRGGVGIGSNATGNYVGGTEAGSGNVISGHTVGTDHGIRISQTSGNYVYGNIIGLTAGGSAPLPNGTGICLEFGASNNVIGGPDENMRNIISGNSQSGISIADSDGNLIKGNFIGTDPTGTEAIGNTNYGVYIGNSVNNLIGGTEPGEGNLISGGHVRGILINGSVASNNSILGNIIGTDISGTVPLGNTDGIRITNAHDNIIGGTIDIAGNLISGNDVFGIVITGVNATGNRVLGNYIGTNYSGSSILGNGTTGILIDSSASENVIGGSTPGAGNLISGNGLRGIHIANGSSYNQAQGNFIGTDVTGTIDLGNGADGIMIHNSAYNTIGGLESGACNIISGNDDDGISILVDGSNGNEIIGNKIGTDVTGTAVLGNLKGVQIWAAPYNNVSNNIIHHNINYGVLIDNVTAVGNTITQNSITGNGIGNPGRGIYLRNDANQNIISPVITEVTSTQVIGTASSPDGSIIEIFKDNADQGEVYIGTTTILSGYFSYSGSIPSEGLGGYLTATVTDSLGNTSEFSIPVLNNLGTQTTPDEQIEEIQEIFDESVDSGDLVGEGPGNSSRGRIKAIENMLQRVEELIDDGRVDEAIQQLEDILKKVDGNPKPPDFISGNEATHFAELIQNLIDDLKNL
;
A
#
# COMPACT_ATOMS: atom_id res chain seq x y z
N MET A 1 -3.96 -20.28 32.08
CA MET A 1 -3.18 -21.47 32.50
C MET A 1 -3.91 -22.48 33.41
N TYR A 2 -5.10 -22.21 33.99
CA TYR A 2 -5.81 -23.22 34.82
C TYR A 2 -6.86 -24.09 34.08
N ARG A 3 -7.25 -23.74 32.84
CA ARG A 3 -8.24 -24.52 32.03
C ARG A 3 -7.63 -25.67 31.20
N GLN A 4 -6.37 -25.57 30.78
CA GLN A 4 -5.70 -26.64 30.00
C GLN A 4 -5.28 -27.85 30.86
N ARG A 5 -5.00 -27.65 32.15
CA ARG A 5 -4.63 -28.75 33.06
C ARG A 5 -5.83 -29.60 33.52
N PHE A 6 -7.05 -29.06 33.47
CA PHE A 6 -8.26 -29.80 33.83
C PHE A 6 -8.73 -30.75 32.71
N PHE A 7 -8.56 -30.35 31.44
CA PHE A 7 -8.89 -31.19 30.29
C PHE A 7 -7.93 -32.37 30.12
N THR A 8 -6.64 -32.16 30.37
CA THR A 8 -5.62 -33.22 30.22
C THR A 8 -5.76 -34.31 31.29
N ILE A 9 -6.18 -33.95 32.52
CA ILE A 9 -6.41 -34.93 33.60
C ILE A 9 -7.73 -35.69 33.41
N MET A 10 -8.77 -35.07 32.84
CA MET A 10 -10.00 -35.78 32.47
C MET A 10 -9.81 -36.73 31.29
N LEU A 11 -8.98 -36.40 30.30
CA LEU A 11 -8.67 -37.29 29.18
C LEU A 11 -7.94 -38.55 29.66
N VAL A 12 -6.99 -38.40 30.59
CA VAL A 12 -6.23 -39.54 31.16
C VAL A 12 -7.11 -40.41 32.06
N ILE A 13 -8.09 -39.85 32.78
CA ILE A 13 -9.04 -40.64 33.59
C ILE A 13 -10.08 -41.35 32.70
N ILE A 14 -10.50 -40.75 31.58
CA ILE A 14 -11.36 -41.41 30.58
C ILE A 14 -10.62 -42.56 29.88
N LEU A 15 -9.33 -42.38 29.56
CA LEU A 15 -8.47 -43.44 28.99
C LEU A 15 -8.18 -44.60 29.97
N ILE A 16 -8.19 -44.35 31.28
CA ILE A 16 -7.98 -45.39 32.31
C ILE A 16 -9.29 -46.14 32.65
N VAL A 17 -10.45 -45.51 32.50
CA VAL A 17 -11.77 -46.13 32.77
C VAL A 17 -12.33 -46.89 31.55
N LEU A 18 -11.90 -46.58 30.32
CA LEU A 18 -12.32 -47.34 29.12
C LEU A 18 -11.62 -48.72 28.95
N ASN A 19 -10.64 -49.05 29.79
CA ASN A 19 -9.86 -50.30 29.67
C ASN A 19 -10.34 -51.45 30.58
N LEU A 20 -11.49 -51.33 31.26
CA LEU A 20 -12.00 -52.34 32.18
C LEU A 20 -13.50 -52.58 32.00
N ALA A 21 -13.86 -53.20 30.88
CA ALA A 21 -14.94 -54.20 30.72
C ALA A 21 -15.22 -54.42 29.23
N LEU A 22 -14.31 -55.09 28.53
CA LEU A 22 -14.69 -55.75 27.28
C LEU A 22 -15.52 -56.99 27.64
N PRO A 23 -16.78 -57.11 27.20
CA PRO A 23 -17.44 -58.41 27.15
C PRO A 23 -16.64 -59.33 26.21
N PRO A 24 -16.69 -60.66 26.41
CA PRO A 24 -15.80 -61.59 25.72
C PRO A 24 -15.95 -61.49 24.20
N ASP A 25 -14.80 -61.45 23.51
CA ASP A 25 -14.66 -61.65 22.08
C ASP A 25 -15.56 -62.80 21.60
N ILE A 26 -16.51 -62.48 20.73
CA ILE A 26 -16.92 -63.44 19.71
C ILE A 26 -15.97 -63.23 18.55
N THR A 27 -14.80 -63.86 18.64
CA THR A 27 -13.93 -64.06 17.50
C THR A 27 -14.69 -64.90 16.47
N HIS A 28 -15.02 -64.32 15.31
CA HIS A 28 -15.04 -65.10 14.08
C HIS A 28 -13.69 -64.93 13.40
N ALA A 29 -13.07 -66.06 13.10
CA ALA A 29 -11.64 -66.21 12.86
C ALA A 29 -11.24 -66.06 11.38
N ASP A 30 -12.08 -65.52 10.50
CA ASP A 30 -11.69 -65.13 9.14
C ASP A 30 -12.54 -63.92 8.73
N GLY A 31 -11.90 -62.83 8.29
CA GLY A 31 -12.59 -61.68 7.72
C GLY A 31 -13.42 -62.07 6.48
N ILE A 32 -14.27 -61.16 5.98
CA ILE A 32 -15.03 -61.43 4.75
C ILE A 32 -14.06 -61.31 3.57
N VAL A 33 -13.63 -62.44 2.99
CA VAL A 33 -12.64 -62.46 1.89
C VAL A 33 -13.31 -62.66 0.53
N VAL A 34 -13.05 -61.76 -0.42
CA VAL A 34 -13.42 -61.88 -1.83
C VAL A 34 -12.42 -62.78 -2.55
N THR A 35 -12.95 -63.81 -3.22
CA THR A 35 -12.18 -64.87 -3.90
C THR A 35 -12.63 -65.11 -5.35
N SER A 36 -13.48 -64.24 -5.89
CA SER A 36 -13.96 -64.34 -7.27
C SER A 36 -14.04 -62.97 -7.93
N THR A 37 -13.73 -62.93 -9.23
CA THR A 37 -13.83 -61.74 -10.09
C THR A 37 -15.21 -61.58 -10.73
N THR A 38 -16.13 -62.53 -10.52
CA THR A 38 -17.50 -62.49 -11.08
C THR A 38 -18.38 -61.48 -10.35
N ASP A 39 -19.42 -60.94 -11.02
CA ASP A 39 -20.36 -59.99 -10.41
C ASP A 39 -21.15 -60.59 -9.23
N SER A 40 -21.62 -61.84 -9.37
CA SER A 40 -22.51 -62.48 -8.41
C SER A 40 -22.14 -63.95 -8.15
N GLY A 41 -22.68 -64.48 -7.05
CA GLY A 41 -22.42 -65.84 -6.57
C GLY A 41 -21.45 -65.89 -5.37
N PRO A 42 -21.15 -67.10 -4.86
CA PRO A 42 -20.23 -67.27 -3.74
C PRO A 42 -18.84 -66.69 -4.04
N GLY A 43 -18.25 -66.01 -3.06
CA GLY A 43 -16.90 -65.46 -3.13
C GLY A 43 -16.78 -64.11 -3.87
N THR A 44 -17.86 -63.52 -4.36
CA THR A 44 -17.82 -62.20 -5.03
C THR A 44 -17.91 -61.04 -4.07
N LEU A 45 -17.51 -59.84 -4.52
CA LEU A 45 -17.66 -58.59 -3.77
C LEU A 45 -19.14 -58.32 -3.41
N ARG A 46 -20.07 -58.59 -4.33
CA ARG A 46 -21.52 -58.46 -4.06
C ARG A 46 -21.96 -59.32 -2.87
N GLN A 47 -21.53 -60.58 -2.83
CA GLN A 47 -21.89 -61.49 -1.74
C GLN A 47 -21.18 -61.12 -0.43
N ALA A 48 -19.96 -60.58 -0.51
CA ALA A 48 -19.24 -60.06 0.63
C ALA A 48 -19.95 -58.85 1.26
N ILE A 49 -20.42 -57.89 0.45
CA ILE A 49 -21.20 -56.74 0.93
C ILE A 49 -22.50 -57.23 1.60
N LEU A 50 -23.24 -58.13 0.96
CA LEU A 50 -24.47 -58.69 1.57
C LEU A 50 -24.20 -59.43 2.89
N ALA A 51 -23.02 -60.02 3.05
CA ALA A 51 -22.63 -60.68 4.30
C ALA A 51 -22.30 -59.67 5.40
N ALA A 52 -21.59 -58.59 5.08
CA ALA A 52 -21.32 -57.48 6.00
C ALA A 52 -22.63 -56.80 6.44
N GLU A 53 -23.51 -56.45 5.49
CA GLU A 53 -24.81 -55.82 5.81
C GLU A 53 -25.74 -56.71 6.66
N GLY A 54 -25.52 -58.02 6.66
CA GLY A 54 -26.23 -58.97 7.51
C GLY A 54 -25.62 -59.14 8.91
N ASN A 55 -24.47 -58.54 9.19
CA ASN A 55 -23.70 -58.71 10.41
C ASN A 55 -23.69 -57.42 11.25
N PRO A 56 -24.16 -57.44 12.51
CA PRO A 56 -24.06 -56.27 13.37
C PRO A 56 -22.63 -56.00 13.85
N GLY A 57 -22.22 -54.74 13.79
CA GLY A 57 -20.92 -54.24 14.24
C GLY A 57 -19.95 -53.95 13.08
N PRO A 58 -18.70 -53.56 13.37
CA PRO A 58 -17.74 -53.24 12.32
C PRO A 58 -17.35 -54.48 11.51
N ASP A 59 -17.46 -54.37 10.19
CA ASP A 59 -17.07 -55.42 9.25
C ASP A 59 -15.82 -55.05 8.45
N THR A 60 -15.09 -56.07 7.99
CA THR A 60 -13.93 -55.88 7.12
C THR A 60 -13.97 -56.87 5.96
N ILE A 61 -14.07 -56.31 4.75
CA ILE A 61 -13.99 -57.00 3.47
C ILE A 61 -12.57 -56.83 2.92
N THR A 62 -11.91 -57.95 2.66
CA THR A 62 -10.56 -58.01 2.04
C THR A 62 -10.61 -58.87 0.79
N PHE A 63 -9.52 -58.85 0.01
CA PHE A 63 -9.42 -59.61 -1.23
C PHE A 63 -8.27 -60.61 -1.15
N ASP A 64 -8.47 -61.82 -1.67
CA ASP A 64 -7.43 -62.84 -1.70
C ASP A 64 -6.26 -62.35 -2.58
N PRO A 65 -5.06 -62.13 -2.02
CA PRO A 65 -3.93 -61.58 -2.75
C PRO A 65 -3.39 -62.52 -3.84
N THR A 66 -3.78 -63.80 -3.83
CA THR A 66 -3.45 -64.73 -4.91
C THR A 66 -4.31 -64.51 -6.16
N ILE A 67 -5.48 -63.88 -6.00
CA ILE A 67 -6.42 -63.55 -7.07
C ILE A 67 -6.33 -62.06 -7.43
N PHE A 68 -6.14 -61.20 -6.43
CA PHE A 68 -6.05 -59.74 -6.55
C PHE A 68 -4.67 -59.22 -6.09
N PRO A 69 -3.57 -59.55 -6.80
CA PRO A 69 -2.23 -59.10 -6.41
C PRO A 69 -2.05 -57.59 -6.66
N GLU A 70 -1.46 -56.88 -5.70
CA GLU A 70 -1.16 -55.44 -5.79
C GLU A 70 -0.30 -55.10 -7.02
N SER A 71 0.69 -55.95 -7.35
CA SER A 71 1.58 -55.74 -8.49
C SER A 71 0.90 -55.89 -9.86
N SER A 72 -0.31 -56.43 -9.91
CA SER A 72 -1.07 -56.67 -11.13
C SER A 72 -2.57 -56.64 -10.84
N PRO A 73 -3.16 -55.44 -10.65
CA PRO A 73 -4.56 -55.30 -10.24
C PRO A 73 -5.53 -56.02 -11.18
N VAL A 74 -6.57 -56.63 -10.61
CA VAL A 74 -7.53 -57.48 -11.34
C VAL A 74 -8.92 -56.85 -11.35
N THR A 75 -9.60 -56.95 -12.49
CA THR A 75 -10.90 -56.31 -12.73
C THR A 75 -12.09 -57.18 -12.32
N ILE A 76 -13.02 -56.55 -11.59
CA ILE A 76 -14.40 -57.01 -11.37
C ILE A 76 -15.31 -56.15 -12.25
N ILE A 77 -15.96 -56.78 -13.22
CA ILE A 77 -16.95 -56.13 -14.08
C ILE A 77 -18.34 -56.35 -13.49
N LEU A 78 -19.03 -55.26 -13.17
CA LEU A 78 -20.37 -55.28 -12.61
C LEU A 78 -21.42 -55.31 -13.72
N ASP A 79 -22.35 -56.27 -13.60
CA ASP A 79 -23.52 -56.39 -14.48
C ASP A 79 -24.70 -55.54 -13.95
N THR A 80 -24.76 -55.33 -12.64
CA THR A 80 -25.76 -54.51 -11.95
C THR A 80 -25.12 -53.72 -10.81
N PRO A 81 -25.72 -52.61 -10.31
CA PRO A 81 -25.17 -51.87 -9.17
C PRO A 81 -24.91 -52.78 -7.95
N LEU A 82 -23.82 -52.53 -7.21
CA LEU A 82 -23.56 -53.23 -5.95
C LEU A 82 -24.65 -52.88 -4.91
N PRO A 83 -24.90 -53.75 -3.92
CA PRO A 83 -25.76 -53.40 -2.79
C PRO A 83 -25.16 -52.20 -2.04
N ALA A 84 -26.01 -51.29 -1.57
CA ALA A 84 -25.57 -50.14 -0.79
C ALA A 84 -25.11 -50.53 0.62
N LEU A 85 -24.16 -49.78 1.18
CA LEU A 85 -23.73 -49.91 2.56
C LEU A 85 -24.71 -49.18 3.48
N THR A 86 -25.46 -49.93 4.28
CA THR A 86 -26.54 -49.45 5.14
C THR A 86 -26.38 -49.87 6.61
N ASP A 87 -25.32 -50.61 6.96
CA ASP A 87 -25.06 -51.00 8.35
C ASP A 87 -24.80 -49.79 9.26
N SER A 88 -25.77 -49.48 10.11
CA SER A 88 -25.68 -48.41 11.10
C SER A 88 -25.02 -48.83 12.42
N SER A 89 -24.61 -50.09 12.56
CA SER A 89 -24.16 -50.66 13.83
C SER A 89 -22.63 -50.71 14.01
N GLY A 90 -21.85 -50.57 12.95
CA GLY A 90 -20.40 -50.37 13.03
C GLY A 90 -19.72 -49.94 11.73
N GLY A 91 -20.40 -50.07 10.59
CA GLY A 91 -19.86 -49.68 9.28
C GLY A 91 -18.96 -50.76 8.67
N THR A 92 -18.73 -50.67 7.37
CA THR A 92 -17.96 -51.64 6.60
C THR A 92 -16.64 -51.04 6.11
N THR A 93 -15.53 -51.73 6.38
CA THR A 93 -14.24 -51.48 5.73
C THR A 93 -14.11 -52.34 4.48
N ILE A 94 -13.92 -51.73 3.31
CA ILE A 94 -13.56 -52.42 2.07
C ILE A 94 -12.11 -52.06 1.74
N ASP A 95 -11.23 -53.06 1.81
CA ASP A 95 -9.79 -52.90 1.61
C ASP A 95 -9.30 -53.72 0.42
N GLY A 96 -9.10 -53.05 -0.72
CA GLY A 96 -8.62 -53.66 -1.95
C GLY A 96 -7.11 -53.91 -2.01
N ASN A 97 -6.34 -53.39 -1.04
CA ASN A 97 -4.88 -53.49 -0.99
C ASN A 97 -4.16 -53.09 -2.31
N GLY A 98 -4.76 -52.21 -3.12
CA GLY A 98 -4.25 -51.77 -4.43
C GLY A 98 -4.45 -52.77 -5.58
N GLY A 99 -4.91 -53.99 -5.31
CA GLY A 99 -4.98 -55.09 -6.28
C GLY A 99 -6.31 -55.24 -7.02
N VAL A 100 -7.27 -54.32 -6.81
CA VAL A 100 -8.66 -54.48 -7.29
C VAL A 100 -9.07 -53.31 -8.18
N ILE A 101 -9.66 -53.63 -9.33
CA ILE A 101 -10.32 -52.67 -10.22
C ILE A 101 -11.82 -52.99 -10.27
N ILE A 102 -12.67 -52.00 -9.99
CA ILE A 102 -14.13 -52.11 -10.08
C ILE A 102 -14.61 -51.26 -11.26
N THR A 103 -15.41 -51.86 -12.15
CA THR A 103 -15.92 -51.17 -13.34
C THR A 103 -17.25 -51.75 -13.86
N THR A 104 -17.87 -51.08 -14.83
CA THR A 104 -19.02 -51.61 -15.59
C THR A 104 -18.64 -51.94 -17.03
N SER A 105 -19.46 -52.75 -17.70
CA SER A 105 -19.33 -53.05 -19.13
C SER A 105 -19.96 -51.99 -20.05
N LEU A 106 -20.57 -50.94 -19.48
CA LEU A 106 -21.25 -49.89 -20.24
C LEU A 106 -20.23 -49.03 -21.00
N SER A 107 -20.58 -48.59 -22.20
CA SER A 107 -19.85 -47.54 -22.90
C SER A 107 -20.01 -46.20 -22.19
N PHE A 108 -19.09 -45.27 -22.47
CA PHE A 108 -19.09 -43.96 -21.84
C PHE A 108 -20.38 -43.17 -22.13
N GLU A 109 -20.95 -43.34 -23.33
CA GLU A 109 -22.24 -42.75 -23.72
C GLU A 109 -23.41 -43.33 -22.92
N GLU A 110 -23.41 -44.65 -22.67
CA GLU A 110 -24.47 -45.35 -21.94
C GLU A 110 -24.53 -44.96 -20.46
N LEU A 111 -23.42 -44.46 -19.87
CA LEU A 111 -23.38 -44.01 -18.49
C LEU A 111 -24.38 -42.88 -18.20
N TRP A 112 -24.71 -42.05 -19.19
CA TRP A 112 -25.64 -40.94 -19.02
C TRP A 112 -27.09 -41.39 -18.81
N ASP A 113 -27.48 -42.43 -19.54
CA ASP A 113 -28.84 -42.96 -19.52
C ASP A 113 -29.05 -43.90 -18.33
N HIS A 114 -28.03 -44.68 -17.96
CA HIS A 114 -28.14 -45.70 -16.91
C HIS A 114 -27.75 -45.20 -15.52
N ARG A 115 -26.94 -44.15 -15.44
CA ARG A 115 -26.47 -43.52 -14.19
C ARG A 115 -25.96 -44.51 -13.11
N PRO A 116 -25.11 -45.50 -13.47
CA PRO A 116 -24.69 -46.51 -12.50
C PRO A 116 -23.80 -45.90 -11.41
N LEU A 117 -24.03 -46.28 -10.15
CA LEU A 117 -23.16 -45.96 -9.03
C LEU A 117 -22.16 -47.11 -8.80
N GLY A 118 -20.90 -46.78 -8.49
CA GLY A 118 -19.89 -47.76 -8.11
C GLY A 118 -20.12 -48.32 -6.72
N LEU A 119 -19.90 -47.48 -5.69
CA LEU A 119 -20.21 -47.78 -4.29
C LEU A 119 -21.19 -46.72 -3.75
N GLU A 120 -22.27 -47.20 -3.15
CA GLU A 120 -23.32 -46.37 -2.54
C GLU A 120 -23.30 -46.56 -1.02
N ILE A 121 -23.20 -45.45 -0.27
CA ILE A 121 -22.99 -45.44 1.18
C ILE A 121 -24.06 -44.57 1.85
N HIS A 122 -24.91 -45.20 2.67
CA HIS A 122 -25.97 -44.56 3.47
C HIS A 122 -25.76 -44.74 4.98
N SER A 123 -24.63 -45.31 5.39
CA SER A 123 -24.28 -45.63 6.77
C SER A 123 -23.02 -44.92 7.23
N ASN A 124 -22.79 -44.91 8.54
CA ASN A 124 -21.66 -44.21 9.15
C ASN A 124 -20.44 -45.13 9.33
N ASN A 125 -19.26 -44.54 9.51
CA ASN A 125 -18.02 -45.22 9.90
C ASN A 125 -17.51 -46.25 8.86
N ASN A 126 -17.88 -46.12 7.59
CA ASN A 126 -17.32 -46.96 6.53
C ASN A 126 -15.91 -46.50 6.14
N THR A 127 -15.09 -47.42 5.67
CA THR A 127 -13.76 -47.11 5.12
C THR A 127 -13.59 -47.78 3.75
N ILE A 128 -13.34 -47.00 2.71
CA ILE A 128 -13.15 -47.50 1.33
C ILE A 128 -11.72 -47.17 0.90
N ARG A 129 -10.86 -48.19 0.72
CA ARG A 129 -9.43 -47.97 0.44
C ARG A 129 -8.82 -49.03 -0.49
N GLY A 130 -7.74 -48.65 -1.17
CA GLY A 130 -6.96 -49.54 -2.03
C GLY A 130 -7.69 -50.04 -3.27
N LEU A 131 -8.68 -49.31 -3.79
CA LEU A 131 -9.48 -49.68 -4.95
C LEU A 131 -9.19 -48.78 -6.16
N GLN A 132 -9.19 -49.35 -7.36
CA GLN A 132 -9.37 -48.56 -8.59
C GLN A 132 -10.84 -48.61 -8.99
N ILE A 133 -11.48 -47.47 -9.23
CA ILE A 133 -12.91 -47.39 -9.55
C ILE A 133 -13.11 -46.47 -10.75
N HIS A 134 -13.66 -47.01 -11.84
CA HIS A 134 -13.85 -46.25 -13.08
C HIS A 134 -15.05 -46.71 -13.91
N ASN A 135 -15.46 -45.87 -14.86
CA ASN A 135 -16.57 -46.13 -15.80
C ASN A 135 -17.93 -46.26 -15.11
N PHE A 136 -18.21 -45.32 -14.20
CA PHE A 136 -19.51 -45.14 -13.55
C PHE A 136 -20.07 -43.74 -13.83
N TRP A 137 -21.33 -43.50 -13.49
CA TRP A 137 -21.85 -42.14 -13.37
C TRP A 137 -21.19 -41.42 -12.21
N THR A 138 -21.27 -42.03 -11.03
CA THR A 138 -20.53 -41.62 -9.84
C THR A 138 -19.78 -42.85 -9.30
N ALA A 139 -18.48 -42.73 -9.05
CA ALA A 139 -17.69 -43.85 -8.54
C ALA A 139 -18.01 -44.16 -7.06
N ILE A 140 -18.04 -43.15 -6.19
CA ILE A 140 -18.41 -43.29 -4.78
C ILE A 140 -19.45 -42.24 -4.41
N TYR A 141 -20.61 -42.66 -3.94
CA TYR A 141 -21.72 -41.81 -3.52
C TYR A 141 -22.02 -42.00 -2.03
N ILE A 142 -21.81 -40.94 -1.24
CA ILE A 142 -22.07 -40.90 0.20
C ILE A 142 -23.27 -39.97 0.44
N ASN A 143 -24.38 -40.53 0.92
CA ASN A 143 -25.60 -39.78 1.15
C ASN A 143 -26.09 -39.88 2.59
N ASN A 144 -26.29 -38.72 3.22
CA ASN A 144 -26.75 -38.59 4.61
C ASN A 144 -25.98 -39.46 5.62
N ALA A 145 -24.67 -39.57 5.43
CA ALA A 145 -23.81 -40.50 6.14
C ALA A 145 -22.57 -39.80 6.73
N GLN A 146 -22.07 -40.29 7.86
CA GLN A 146 -21.06 -39.60 8.67
C GLN A 146 -19.83 -40.44 8.98
N ASN A 147 -18.71 -39.76 9.22
CA ASN A 147 -17.45 -40.37 9.65
C ASN A 147 -16.93 -41.45 8.69
N ASN A 148 -17.25 -41.37 7.40
CA ASN A 148 -16.72 -42.30 6.41
C ASN A 148 -15.35 -41.84 5.91
N ILE A 149 -14.47 -42.78 5.60
CA ILE A 149 -13.14 -42.53 5.08
C ILE A 149 -13.04 -43.11 3.67
N VAL A 150 -12.62 -42.28 2.71
CA VAL A 150 -12.26 -42.70 1.36
C VAL A 150 -10.76 -42.50 1.18
N GLY A 151 -10.02 -43.61 1.09
CA GLY A 151 -8.58 -43.68 0.92
C GLY A 151 -7.84 -43.97 2.22
N GLY A 152 -6.62 -43.45 2.35
CA GLY A 152 -5.78 -43.68 3.53
C GLY A 152 -4.38 -43.07 3.40
N SER A 153 -3.56 -43.25 4.43
CA SER A 153 -2.23 -42.63 4.56
C SER A 153 -1.08 -43.56 4.15
N GLU A 154 -1.38 -44.66 3.45
CA GLU A 154 -0.38 -45.58 2.92
C GLU A 154 -0.60 -45.78 1.41
N PRO A 155 0.46 -45.99 0.60
CA PRO A 155 0.30 -46.20 -0.84
C PRO A 155 -0.70 -47.31 -1.22
N SER A 156 -0.75 -48.42 -0.46
CA SER A 156 -1.69 -49.53 -0.70
C SER A 156 -3.15 -49.20 -0.35
N GLN A 157 -3.39 -48.12 0.41
CA GLN A 157 -4.72 -47.64 0.79
C GLN A 157 -5.26 -46.59 -0.20
N ARG A 158 -4.44 -46.11 -1.13
CA ARG A 158 -4.82 -45.12 -2.14
C ARG A 158 -5.91 -45.68 -3.05
N ASN A 159 -7.03 -44.97 -3.17
CA ASN A 159 -7.95 -45.23 -4.26
C ASN A 159 -7.51 -44.47 -5.52
N VAL A 160 -7.75 -45.08 -6.68
CA VAL A 160 -7.54 -44.46 -8.00
C VAL A 160 -8.88 -44.38 -8.70
N ILE A 161 -9.44 -43.18 -8.82
CA ILE A 161 -10.80 -42.93 -9.31
C ILE A 161 -10.70 -42.13 -10.59
N TYR A 162 -11.20 -42.65 -11.71
CA TYR A 162 -11.03 -42.01 -13.01
C TYR A 162 -12.11 -42.44 -14.01
N ASN A 163 -12.15 -41.79 -15.17
CA ASN A 163 -13.08 -42.08 -16.27
C ASN A 163 -14.54 -42.25 -15.83
N ASN A 164 -15.04 -41.37 -14.95
CA ASN A 164 -16.45 -41.34 -14.57
C ASN A 164 -17.20 -40.28 -15.37
N ARG A 165 -18.51 -40.47 -15.54
CA ARG A 165 -19.33 -39.61 -16.41
C ARG A 165 -19.77 -38.31 -15.75
N PHE A 166 -19.87 -38.30 -14.42
CA PHE A 166 -20.38 -37.17 -13.67
C PHE A 166 -19.51 -36.80 -12.48
N ARG A 167 -19.25 -37.73 -11.56
CA ARG A 167 -18.49 -37.45 -10.33
C ARG A 167 -17.53 -38.59 -9.98
N GLY A 168 -16.34 -38.25 -9.49
CA GLY A 168 -15.47 -39.21 -8.81
C GLY A 168 -16.07 -39.60 -7.46
N ILE A 169 -16.07 -38.65 -6.52
CA ILE A 169 -16.64 -38.81 -5.18
C ILE A 169 -17.72 -37.75 -4.96
N ASP A 170 -18.87 -38.17 -4.43
CA ASP A 170 -20.03 -37.31 -4.22
C ASP A 170 -20.50 -37.39 -2.76
N LEU A 171 -20.38 -36.29 -2.04
CA LEU A 171 -20.78 -36.10 -0.65
C LEU A 171 -22.07 -35.27 -0.62
N ASP A 172 -23.21 -35.93 -0.45
CA ASP A 172 -24.50 -35.32 -0.71
C ASP A 172 -25.48 -35.41 0.45
N GLY A 173 -26.17 -34.32 0.74
CA GLY A 173 -27.29 -34.29 1.68
C GLY A 173 -26.96 -33.73 3.07
N PRO A 174 -27.99 -33.30 3.82
CA PRO A 174 -27.83 -32.49 5.03
C PRO A 174 -27.26 -33.23 6.24
N GLN A 175 -27.19 -34.56 6.21
CA GLN A 175 -26.56 -35.35 7.28
C GLN A 175 -25.17 -35.85 6.90
N THR A 176 -24.68 -35.51 5.69
CA THR A 176 -23.37 -35.93 5.21
C THR A 176 -22.29 -35.07 5.84
N ALA A 177 -21.69 -35.59 6.91
CA ALA A 177 -20.77 -34.82 7.73
C ALA A 177 -19.60 -35.62 8.30
N TYR A 178 -18.49 -34.93 8.58
CA TYR A 178 -17.29 -35.54 9.16
C TYR A 178 -16.68 -36.65 8.30
N ASN A 179 -17.01 -36.70 7.00
CA ASN A 179 -16.39 -37.65 6.08
C ASN A 179 -15.02 -37.12 5.63
N SER A 180 -14.07 -38.03 5.42
CA SER A 180 -12.70 -37.72 5.04
C SER A 180 -12.36 -38.39 3.71
N VAL A 181 -11.90 -37.61 2.74
CA VAL A 181 -11.34 -38.09 1.46
C VAL A 181 -9.85 -37.82 1.50
N ILE A 182 -9.00 -38.84 1.67
CA ILE A 182 -7.56 -38.68 1.89
C ILE A 182 -6.71 -39.63 1.05
N GLY A 183 -5.57 -39.15 0.57
CA GLY A 183 -4.56 -39.97 -0.09
C GLY A 183 -4.98 -40.59 -1.43
N ASN A 184 -6.01 -40.07 -2.09
CA ASN A 184 -6.56 -40.62 -3.34
C ASN A 184 -5.95 -39.96 -4.59
N TYR A 185 -5.95 -40.69 -5.72
CA TYR A 185 -5.76 -40.13 -7.06
C TYR A 185 -7.12 -40.08 -7.76
N ILE A 186 -7.54 -38.87 -8.17
CA ILE A 186 -8.87 -38.61 -8.71
C ILE A 186 -8.73 -37.87 -10.04
N GLY A 187 -9.10 -38.53 -11.12
CA GLY A 187 -9.02 -38.08 -12.52
C GLY A 187 -7.69 -38.41 -13.23
N THR A 188 -6.75 -39.08 -12.55
CA THR A 188 -5.44 -39.46 -13.08
C THR A 188 -5.23 -40.98 -13.14
N ASN A 189 -4.16 -41.42 -13.80
CA ASN A 189 -3.68 -42.80 -13.74
C ASN A 189 -3.17 -43.18 -12.33
N SER A 190 -2.90 -44.46 -12.11
CA SER A 190 -2.39 -44.97 -10.82
C SER A 190 -1.04 -44.37 -10.38
N ASP A 191 -0.28 -43.83 -11.33
CA ASP A 191 1.00 -43.16 -11.06
C ASP A 191 0.85 -41.65 -10.77
N GLY A 192 -0.34 -41.09 -10.99
CA GLY A 192 -0.62 -39.66 -10.79
C GLY A 192 0.12 -38.74 -11.76
N THR A 193 0.49 -39.23 -12.95
CA THR A 193 1.31 -38.53 -13.95
C THR A 193 0.54 -38.13 -15.21
N GLU A 194 -0.60 -38.75 -15.48
CA GLU A 194 -1.40 -38.51 -16.69
C GLU A 194 -2.89 -38.46 -16.36
N ALA A 195 -3.64 -37.63 -17.10
CA ALA A 195 -5.10 -37.59 -17.02
C ALA A 195 -5.72 -38.89 -17.57
N GLN A 196 -6.78 -39.38 -16.91
CA GLN A 196 -7.51 -40.60 -17.29
C GLN A 196 -9.04 -40.36 -17.24
N SER A 197 -9.51 -39.15 -17.54
CA SER A 197 -10.93 -38.79 -17.38
C SER A 197 -11.76 -38.96 -18.66
N GLY A 198 -13.07 -39.12 -18.44
CA GLY A 198 -14.10 -39.01 -19.48
C GLY A 198 -14.78 -37.63 -19.46
N THR A 199 -15.81 -37.40 -20.29
CA THR A 199 -16.49 -36.09 -20.40
C THR A 199 -17.47 -35.77 -19.25
N GLN A 200 -17.38 -34.56 -18.68
CA GLN A 200 -18.10 -33.98 -17.53
C GLN A 200 -17.85 -34.59 -16.13
N ASP A 201 -16.59 -34.87 -15.80
CA ASP A 201 -16.18 -35.40 -14.50
C ASP A 201 -15.86 -34.24 -13.53
N ILE A 202 -16.55 -34.16 -12.38
CA ILE A 202 -16.09 -33.43 -11.19
C ILE A 202 -15.33 -34.41 -10.32
N GLY A 203 -14.11 -34.08 -9.90
CA GLY A 203 -13.33 -34.99 -9.06
C GLY A 203 -14.03 -35.28 -7.73
N VAL A 204 -14.31 -34.24 -6.95
CA VAL A 204 -15.06 -34.33 -5.68
C VAL A 204 -16.16 -33.29 -5.63
N TYR A 205 -17.40 -33.72 -5.34
CA TYR A 205 -18.56 -32.84 -5.16
C TYR A 205 -19.05 -32.88 -3.71
N MET A 206 -19.40 -31.71 -3.17
CA MET A 206 -20.09 -31.53 -1.89
C MET A 206 -21.32 -30.66 -2.11
N GLY A 207 -22.50 -31.15 -1.71
CA GLY A 207 -23.72 -30.36 -1.92
C GLY A 207 -24.92 -30.76 -1.08
N HIS A 208 -26.02 -30.05 -1.36
CA HIS A 208 -27.33 -30.24 -0.73
C HIS A 208 -27.31 -30.32 0.81
N GLY A 209 -26.43 -29.55 1.46
CA GLY A 209 -26.34 -29.48 2.92
C GLY A 209 -25.18 -30.26 3.54
N ALA A 210 -24.31 -30.89 2.76
CA ALA A 210 -23.11 -31.55 3.28
C ALA A 210 -22.25 -30.56 4.09
N HIS A 211 -21.79 -30.96 5.27
CA HIS A 211 -21.07 -30.07 6.16
C HIS A 211 -19.97 -30.76 6.97
N ASP A 212 -18.98 -30.03 7.48
CA ASP A 212 -17.89 -30.59 8.30
C ASP A 212 -17.07 -31.72 7.62
N ASN A 213 -17.09 -31.83 6.28
CA ASN A 213 -16.30 -32.83 5.56
C ASN A 213 -14.90 -32.31 5.26
N ILE A 214 -13.93 -33.24 5.16
CA ILE A 214 -12.52 -32.95 4.89
C ILE A 214 -12.09 -33.62 3.59
N ILE A 215 -11.57 -32.83 2.66
CA ILE A 215 -10.92 -33.30 1.44
C ILE A 215 -9.43 -33.02 1.58
N GLY A 216 -8.64 -34.07 1.78
CA GLY A 216 -7.20 -34.07 1.96
C GLY A 216 -6.77 -34.06 3.42
N GLY A 217 -5.49 -33.81 3.69
CA GLY A 217 -4.91 -33.83 5.03
C GLY A 217 -3.60 -33.05 5.08
N ILE A 218 -3.05 -32.90 6.29
CA ILE A 218 -1.86 -32.04 6.53
C ILE A 218 -0.53 -32.78 6.30
N THR A 219 -0.58 -34.09 6.08
CA THR A 219 0.58 -34.93 5.77
C THR A 219 0.71 -35.16 4.26
N SER A 220 1.91 -35.54 3.79
CA SER A 220 2.12 -35.87 2.36
C SER A 220 1.32 -37.07 1.91
N GLU A 221 1.03 -38.00 2.82
CA GLU A 221 0.37 -39.26 2.56
C GLU A 221 -1.15 -39.10 2.42
N GLU A 222 -1.75 -38.19 3.19
CA GLU A 222 -3.20 -37.88 3.14
C GLU A 222 -3.58 -36.96 1.98
N ARG A 223 -2.60 -36.46 1.23
CA ARG A 223 -2.80 -35.58 0.07
C ARG A 223 -3.54 -36.30 -1.05
N ASN A 224 -4.67 -35.74 -1.48
CA ASN A 224 -5.27 -36.16 -2.75
C ASN A 224 -4.58 -35.44 -3.92
N ILE A 225 -4.54 -36.14 -5.06
CA ILE A 225 -4.25 -35.57 -6.37
C ILE A 225 -5.56 -35.52 -7.14
N ILE A 226 -6.07 -34.32 -7.39
CA ILE A 226 -7.39 -34.09 -7.99
C ILE A 226 -7.20 -33.33 -9.30
N SER A 227 -6.96 -34.08 -10.37
CA SER A 227 -6.39 -33.55 -11.60
C SER A 227 -6.91 -34.28 -12.83
N GLY A 228 -6.83 -33.64 -13.99
CA GLY A 228 -7.25 -34.23 -15.25
C GLY A 228 -8.75 -34.37 -15.43
N ASN A 229 -9.59 -33.83 -14.54
CA ASN A 229 -11.05 -33.90 -14.65
C ASN A 229 -11.58 -32.96 -15.76
N THR A 230 -12.70 -33.27 -16.40
CA THR A 230 -13.24 -32.47 -17.51
C THR A 230 -14.19 -31.34 -17.08
N PHE A 231 -14.39 -31.16 -15.77
CA PHE A 231 -14.98 -29.96 -15.17
C PHE A 231 -14.03 -29.37 -14.11
N VAL A 232 -14.52 -29.02 -12.91
CA VAL A 232 -13.66 -28.60 -11.79
C VAL A 232 -13.12 -29.81 -11.03
N GLY A 233 -11.96 -29.65 -10.38
CA GLY A 233 -11.42 -30.67 -9.49
C GLY A 233 -12.31 -30.90 -8.28
N VAL A 234 -12.67 -29.83 -7.56
CA VAL A 234 -13.56 -29.88 -6.40
C VAL A 234 -14.69 -28.85 -6.52
N ALA A 235 -15.92 -29.26 -6.24
CA ALA A 235 -17.10 -28.39 -6.24
C ALA A 235 -17.81 -28.40 -4.87
N ILE A 236 -18.15 -27.22 -4.37
CA ILE A 236 -19.00 -27.01 -3.18
C ILE A 236 -20.21 -26.19 -3.61
N GLU A 237 -21.40 -26.77 -3.53
CA GLU A 237 -22.61 -26.14 -4.05
C GLU A 237 -23.82 -26.26 -3.12
N ASN A 238 -24.83 -25.45 -3.41
CA ASN A 238 -26.13 -25.38 -2.77
C ASN A 238 -26.14 -24.73 -1.39
N THR A 239 -27.31 -24.22 -1.01
CA THR A 239 -27.58 -23.68 0.32
C THR A 239 -27.32 -24.71 1.40
N THR A 240 -26.93 -24.27 2.59
CA THR A 240 -26.66 -25.11 3.78
C THR A 240 -25.45 -26.03 3.68
N THR A 241 -24.76 -26.09 2.54
CA THR A 241 -23.46 -26.75 2.41
C THR A 241 -22.39 -25.85 3.05
N THR A 242 -21.88 -26.24 4.22
CA THR A 242 -21.07 -25.36 5.08
C THR A 242 -19.95 -26.07 5.82
N ASN A 243 -18.94 -25.34 6.26
CA ASN A 243 -17.82 -25.87 7.06
C ASN A 243 -17.08 -27.07 6.46
N ASN A 244 -17.15 -27.25 5.14
CA ASN A 244 -16.32 -28.23 4.45
C ASN A 244 -14.93 -27.65 4.24
N ARG A 245 -13.90 -28.49 4.33
CA ARG A 245 -12.49 -28.09 4.31
C ARG A 245 -11.75 -28.85 3.21
N ILE A 246 -11.18 -28.13 2.27
CA ILE A 246 -10.30 -28.68 1.23
C ILE A 246 -8.87 -28.35 1.64
N ILE A 247 -8.08 -29.31 2.13
CA ILE A 247 -6.75 -29.05 2.72
C ILE A 247 -5.66 -29.96 2.15
N GLY A 248 -4.47 -29.40 1.96
CA GLY A 248 -3.25 -30.16 1.63
C GLY A 248 -3.27 -30.95 0.32
N ASN A 249 -4.20 -30.65 -0.60
CA ASN A 249 -4.34 -31.33 -1.89
C ASN A 249 -3.45 -30.74 -2.96
N TYR A 250 -3.14 -31.52 -3.99
CA TYR A 250 -2.67 -31.01 -5.28
C TYR A 250 -3.81 -31.11 -6.29
N ILE A 251 -4.14 -29.97 -6.91
CA ILE A 251 -5.31 -29.82 -7.78
C ILE A 251 -4.83 -29.21 -9.10
N GLY A 252 -4.99 -29.95 -10.20
CA GLY A 252 -4.56 -29.54 -11.54
C GLY A 252 -3.09 -29.83 -11.86
N THR A 253 -2.39 -30.58 -11.01
CA THR A 253 -0.99 -30.97 -11.19
C THR A 253 -0.80 -32.49 -11.09
N ASP A 254 0.37 -32.97 -11.46
CA ASP A 254 0.84 -34.32 -11.15
C ASP A 254 1.08 -34.51 -9.66
N TYR A 255 1.38 -35.76 -9.26
CA TYR A 255 1.63 -36.12 -7.85
C TYR A 255 2.82 -35.38 -7.23
N THR A 256 3.75 -34.87 -8.04
CA THR A 256 4.91 -34.10 -7.58
C THR A 256 4.59 -32.61 -7.39
N GLY A 257 3.50 -32.12 -8.02
CA GLY A 257 3.16 -30.70 -8.05
C GLY A 257 4.05 -29.88 -8.99
N MET A 258 4.73 -30.53 -9.93
CA MET A 258 5.69 -29.91 -10.86
C MET A 258 5.14 -29.80 -12.28
N SER A 259 4.23 -30.70 -12.67
CA SER A 259 3.68 -30.76 -14.03
C SER A 259 2.18 -30.51 -14.02
N ALA A 260 1.67 -29.78 -15.02
CA ALA A 260 0.24 -29.52 -15.15
C ALA A 260 -0.51 -30.76 -15.65
N ILE A 261 -1.59 -31.11 -14.96
CA ILE A 261 -2.62 -32.06 -15.40
C ILE A 261 -3.98 -31.35 -15.19
N PRO A 262 -4.33 -30.39 -16.05
CA PRO A 262 -5.42 -29.44 -15.79
C PRO A 262 -6.77 -30.11 -15.61
N ASN A 263 -7.57 -29.55 -14.71
CA ASN A 263 -9.02 -29.72 -14.76
C ASN A 263 -9.63 -28.68 -15.73
N PHE A 264 -10.53 -29.08 -16.63
CA PHE A 264 -10.95 -28.25 -17.78
C PHE A 264 -11.86 -27.05 -17.46
N ARG A 265 -12.32 -26.89 -16.21
CA ARG A 265 -13.09 -25.71 -15.77
C ARG A 265 -12.52 -25.02 -14.53
N GLY A 266 -11.29 -25.36 -14.16
CA GLY A 266 -10.59 -24.80 -12.99
C GLY A 266 -10.42 -25.79 -11.84
N GLY A 267 -9.75 -25.33 -10.78
CA GLY A 267 -9.39 -26.18 -9.64
C GLY A 267 -10.55 -26.41 -8.68
N VAL A 268 -10.98 -25.34 -8.02
CA VAL A 268 -12.02 -25.37 -6.98
C VAL A 268 -13.14 -24.40 -7.32
N GLY A 269 -14.40 -24.85 -7.26
CA GLY A 269 -15.60 -24.01 -7.42
C GLY A 269 -16.46 -23.99 -6.17
N ILE A 270 -16.83 -22.80 -5.69
CA ILE A 270 -17.81 -22.59 -4.61
C ILE A 270 -18.98 -21.78 -5.18
N GLY A 271 -20.16 -22.40 -5.22
CA GLY A 271 -21.31 -21.90 -5.95
C GLY A 271 -22.64 -22.04 -5.22
N SER A 272 -23.69 -21.50 -5.84
CA SER A 272 -25.08 -21.83 -5.51
C SER A 272 -25.46 -21.58 -4.03
N ASN A 273 -25.00 -20.47 -3.44
CA ASN A 273 -25.24 -20.06 -2.05
C ASN A 273 -24.64 -20.97 -0.95
N ALA A 274 -23.60 -21.75 -1.26
CA ALA A 274 -22.75 -22.36 -0.22
C ALA A 274 -22.02 -21.29 0.60
N THR A 275 -21.85 -21.51 1.91
CA THR A 275 -21.27 -20.50 2.84
C THR A 275 -20.39 -21.15 3.90
N GLY A 276 -19.43 -20.40 4.47
CA GLY A 276 -18.63 -20.90 5.59
C GLY A 276 -17.71 -22.06 5.24
N ASN A 277 -17.32 -22.24 3.97
CA ASN A 277 -16.43 -23.32 3.54
C ASN A 277 -14.98 -22.82 3.41
N TYR A 278 -14.02 -23.74 3.49
CA TYR A 278 -12.60 -23.45 3.52
C TYR A 278 -11.88 -24.11 2.35
N VAL A 279 -11.13 -23.31 1.58
CA VAL A 279 -10.08 -23.77 0.67
C VAL A 279 -8.74 -23.49 1.34
N GLY A 280 -8.14 -24.55 1.85
CA GLY A 280 -6.96 -24.53 2.70
C GLY A 280 -7.33 -24.39 4.18
N GLY A 281 -6.40 -23.93 5.01
CA GLY A 281 -6.59 -23.93 6.46
C GLY A 281 -5.57 -23.10 7.22
N THR A 282 -5.69 -23.10 8.55
CA THR A 282 -4.91 -22.26 9.45
C THR A 282 -3.68 -22.96 10.05
N GLU A 283 -3.52 -24.26 9.77
CA GLU A 283 -2.41 -25.08 10.27
C GLU A 283 -1.39 -25.31 9.16
N ALA A 284 -0.12 -25.41 9.52
CA ALA A 284 0.95 -25.76 8.59
C ALA A 284 0.62 -27.07 7.84
N GLY A 285 0.86 -27.09 6.53
CA GLY A 285 0.51 -28.22 5.66
C GLY A 285 -0.95 -28.25 5.18
N SER A 286 -1.85 -27.39 5.69
CA SER A 286 -3.24 -27.32 5.22
C SER A 286 -3.40 -26.67 3.84
N GLY A 287 -2.37 -25.96 3.35
CA GLY A 287 -2.39 -25.28 2.06
C GLY A 287 -2.50 -26.23 0.88
N ASN A 288 -3.40 -25.95 -0.06
CA ASN A 288 -3.45 -26.69 -1.33
C ASN A 288 -2.49 -26.09 -2.36
N VAL A 289 -2.04 -26.92 -3.31
CA VAL A 289 -1.42 -26.45 -4.57
C VAL A 289 -2.50 -26.51 -5.64
N ILE A 290 -2.87 -25.35 -6.21
CA ILE A 290 -3.96 -25.22 -7.17
C ILE A 290 -3.45 -24.50 -8.42
N SER A 291 -3.06 -25.28 -9.42
CA SER A 291 -2.21 -24.80 -10.51
C SER A 291 -2.46 -25.56 -11.81
N GLY A 292 -1.97 -25.02 -12.93
CA GLY A 292 -2.02 -25.66 -14.25
C GLY A 292 -3.30 -25.45 -15.06
N HIS A 293 -4.29 -24.68 -14.57
CA HIS A 293 -5.59 -24.49 -15.23
C HIS A 293 -5.55 -23.35 -16.27
N THR A 294 -4.95 -23.58 -17.44
CA THR A 294 -4.74 -22.52 -18.46
C THR A 294 -5.71 -22.53 -19.64
N VAL A 295 -6.76 -23.36 -19.64
CA VAL A 295 -7.65 -23.46 -20.80
C VAL A 295 -8.72 -22.37 -20.74
N GLY A 296 -8.66 -21.38 -21.64
CA GLY A 296 -9.70 -20.35 -21.75
C GLY A 296 -9.78 -19.40 -20.54
N THR A 297 -10.95 -19.32 -19.89
CA THR A 297 -11.22 -18.44 -18.73
C THR A 297 -11.11 -19.17 -17.39
N ASP A 298 -10.41 -20.31 -17.35
CA ASP A 298 -10.39 -21.15 -16.15
C ASP A 298 -9.65 -20.47 -14.98
N HIS A 299 -10.15 -20.71 -13.77
CA HIS A 299 -9.64 -20.12 -12.55
C HIS A 299 -9.03 -21.20 -11.65
N GLY A 300 -8.01 -20.85 -10.86
CA GLY A 300 -7.56 -21.73 -9.77
C GLY A 300 -8.70 -21.99 -8.80
N ILE A 301 -9.27 -20.92 -8.25
CA ILE A 301 -10.45 -20.94 -7.38
C ILE A 301 -11.51 -19.98 -7.93
N ARG A 302 -12.76 -20.43 -8.03
CA ARG A 302 -13.93 -19.63 -8.43
C ARG A 302 -14.96 -19.59 -7.31
N ILE A 303 -15.32 -18.40 -6.85
CA ILE A 303 -16.33 -18.13 -5.83
C ILE A 303 -17.45 -17.33 -6.49
N SER A 304 -18.65 -17.92 -6.62
CA SER A 304 -19.73 -17.31 -7.38
C SER A 304 -21.07 -17.44 -6.67
N GLN A 305 -21.82 -16.34 -6.54
CA GLN A 305 -23.14 -16.32 -5.88
C GLN A 305 -23.12 -16.93 -4.46
N THR A 306 -22.06 -16.65 -3.70
CA THR A 306 -21.81 -17.24 -2.38
C THR A 306 -21.22 -16.23 -1.41
N SER A 307 -21.29 -16.53 -0.11
CA SER A 307 -20.79 -15.63 0.92
C SER A 307 -20.13 -16.31 2.11
N GLY A 308 -19.25 -15.58 2.80
CA GLY A 308 -18.64 -16.05 4.04
C GLY A 308 -17.73 -17.26 3.88
N ASN A 309 -17.11 -17.46 2.71
CA ASN A 309 -16.14 -18.55 2.49
C ASN A 309 -14.71 -18.05 2.70
N TYR A 310 -13.80 -18.98 2.98
CA TYR A 310 -12.42 -18.73 3.39
C TYR A 310 -11.43 -19.39 2.43
N VAL A 311 -10.41 -18.66 2.00
CA VAL A 311 -9.30 -19.18 1.19
C VAL A 311 -8.00 -18.88 1.93
N TYR A 312 -7.36 -19.90 2.51
CA TYR A 312 -6.23 -19.76 3.43
C TYR A 312 -5.04 -20.64 3.05
N GLY A 313 -3.83 -20.07 3.02
CA GLY A 313 -2.58 -20.83 2.99
C GLY A 313 -2.27 -21.54 1.68
N ASN A 314 -2.95 -21.23 0.58
CA ASN A 314 -2.80 -21.97 -0.68
C ASN A 314 -1.64 -21.44 -1.53
N ILE A 315 -1.03 -22.32 -2.33
CA ILE A 315 -0.11 -21.98 -3.42
C ILE A 315 -0.89 -22.06 -4.74
N ILE A 316 -1.03 -20.94 -5.44
CA ILE A 316 -1.94 -20.81 -6.59
C ILE A 316 -1.19 -20.23 -7.80
N GLY A 317 -1.18 -20.99 -8.90
CA GLY A 317 -0.51 -20.60 -10.16
C GLY A 317 0.99 -20.88 -10.19
N LEU A 318 1.49 -21.56 -9.16
CA LEU A 318 2.88 -21.96 -9.00
C LEU A 318 2.99 -23.47 -8.85
N THR A 319 4.17 -23.99 -9.09
CA THR A 319 4.51 -25.34 -8.68
C THR A 319 4.50 -25.51 -7.16
N ALA A 320 4.49 -26.75 -6.65
CA ALA A 320 4.36 -27.03 -5.21
C ALA A 320 5.45 -26.40 -4.31
N GLY A 321 6.63 -26.11 -4.84
CA GLY A 321 7.69 -25.39 -4.11
C GLY A 321 7.52 -23.87 -4.10
N GLY A 322 6.58 -23.33 -4.89
CA GLY A 322 6.32 -21.90 -5.03
C GLY A 322 7.37 -21.11 -5.83
N SER A 323 8.41 -21.77 -6.35
CA SER A 323 9.54 -21.08 -6.99
C SER A 323 9.45 -20.99 -8.52
N ALA A 324 8.46 -21.63 -9.14
CA ALA A 324 8.28 -21.61 -10.59
C ALA A 324 6.80 -21.52 -10.98
N PRO A 325 6.46 -20.78 -12.05
CA PRO A 325 5.09 -20.65 -12.52
C PRO A 325 4.55 -21.97 -13.06
N LEU A 326 3.31 -22.29 -12.66
CA LEU A 326 2.48 -23.34 -13.22
C LEU A 326 1.07 -22.75 -13.42
N PRO A 327 0.91 -21.89 -14.43
CA PRO A 327 -0.15 -20.89 -14.50
C PRO A 327 -1.56 -21.48 -14.38
N ASN A 328 -2.46 -20.72 -13.75
CA ASN A 328 -3.89 -20.77 -14.06
C ASN A 328 -4.24 -19.63 -15.04
N GLY A 329 -5.51 -19.50 -15.43
CA GLY A 329 -6.06 -18.28 -16.01
C GLY A 329 -5.97 -17.13 -14.99
N THR A 330 -6.99 -17.02 -14.14
CA THR A 330 -6.96 -16.18 -12.92
C THR A 330 -6.66 -17.05 -11.71
N GLY A 331 -5.89 -16.57 -10.75
CA GLY A 331 -5.63 -17.31 -9.50
C GLY A 331 -6.93 -17.55 -8.72
N ILE A 332 -7.57 -16.47 -8.27
CA ILE A 332 -8.86 -16.50 -7.55
C ILE A 332 -9.85 -15.53 -8.21
N CYS A 333 -11.04 -15.99 -8.54
CA CYS A 333 -12.11 -15.19 -9.13
C CYS A 333 -13.35 -15.15 -8.21
N LEU A 334 -13.80 -13.95 -7.86
CA LEU A 334 -15.05 -13.65 -7.15
C LEU A 334 -16.01 -12.97 -8.13
N GLU A 335 -17.17 -13.57 -8.34
CA GLU A 335 -18.11 -13.05 -9.35
C GLU A 335 -19.59 -13.30 -9.04
N PHE A 336 -20.45 -12.61 -9.79
CA PHE A 336 -21.90 -12.79 -9.76
C PHE A 336 -22.50 -12.64 -8.35
N GLY A 337 -22.13 -11.58 -7.63
CA GLY A 337 -22.67 -11.26 -6.29
C GLY A 337 -22.01 -12.03 -5.15
N ALA A 338 -20.78 -12.52 -5.33
CA ALA A 338 -20.01 -13.10 -4.24
C ALA A 338 -19.74 -12.01 -3.17
N SER A 339 -19.96 -12.32 -1.89
CA SER A 339 -19.82 -11.30 -0.84
C SER A 339 -19.29 -11.82 0.50
N ASN A 340 -18.64 -10.96 1.27
CA ASN A 340 -18.14 -11.30 2.61
C ASN A 340 -17.22 -12.54 2.64
N ASN A 341 -16.55 -12.85 1.53
CA ASN A 341 -15.55 -13.92 1.50
C ASN A 341 -14.21 -13.36 1.98
N VAL A 342 -13.39 -14.22 2.58
CA VAL A 342 -12.08 -13.86 3.12
C VAL A 342 -11.00 -14.64 2.39
N ILE A 343 -10.06 -13.92 1.81
CA ILE A 343 -8.91 -14.49 1.09
C ILE A 343 -7.66 -14.05 1.82
N GLY A 344 -7.03 -15.01 2.49
CA GLY A 344 -5.86 -14.83 3.33
C GLY A 344 -6.19 -14.32 4.74
N GLY A 345 -5.17 -14.12 5.57
CA GLY A 345 -5.30 -13.71 6.96
C GLY A 345 -3.96 -13.22 7.53
N PRO A 346 -3.96 -12.73 8.79
CA PRO A 346 -2.76 -12.12 9.38
C PRO A 346 -1.63 -13.12 9.66
N ASP A 347 -1.97 -14.40 9.84
CA ASP A 347 -1.02 -15.46 10.16
C ASP A 347 -0.35 -16.03 8.90
N GLU A 348 0.92 -16.44 9.02
CA GLU A 348 1.69 -17.03 7.92
C GLU A 348 1.03 -18.26 7.29
N ASN A 349 0.33 -19.08 8.08
CA ASN A 349 -0.36 -20.28 7.58
C ASN A 349 -1.65 -19.93 6.81
N MET A 350 -2.19 -18.72 6.99
CA MET A 350 -3.37 -18.26 6.24
C MET A 350 -2.98 -17.51 4.97
N ARG A 351 -1.74 -17.06 4.83
CA ARG A 351 -1.22 -16.35 3.66
C ARG A 351 -1.30 -17.22 2.40
N ASN A 352 -2.08 -16.80 1.42
CA ASN A 352 -2.01 -17.42 0.10
C ASN A 352 -0.83 -16.83 -0.69
N ILE A 353 -0.19 -17.67 -1.50
CA ILE A 353 0.81 -17.28 -2.51
C ILE A 353 0.14 -17.39 -3.88
N ILE A 354 -0.08 -16.25 -4.54
CA ILE A 354 -0.93 -16.13 -5.74
C ILE A 354 -0.15 -15.47 -6.88
N SER A 355 0.53 -16.30 -7.67
CA SER A 355 1.60 -15.83 -8.56
C SER A 355 1.67 -16.68 -9.83
N GLY A 356 2.34 -16.18 -10.87
CA GLY A 356 2.55 -16.91 -12.11
C GLY A 356 1.28 -17.20 -12.92
N ASN A 357 0.15 -16.56 -12.62
CA ASN A 357 -1.10 -16.75 -13.36
C ASN A 357 -1.10 -15.94 -14.67
N SER A 358 -1.79 -16.46 -15.69
CA SER A 358 -1.81 -15.88 -17.03
C SER A 358 -2.70 -14.63 -17.16
N GLN A 359 -3.50 -14.30 -16.15
CA GLN A 359 -4.33 -13.09 -16.05
C GLN A 359 -4.07 -12.37 -14.71
N SER A 360 -5.10 -12.17 -13.88
CA SER A 360 -4.98 -11.54 -12.56
C SER A 360 -4.62 -12.57 -11.50
N GLY A 361 -3.95 -12.13 -10.43
CA GLY A 361 -3.86 -12.92 -9.20
C GLY A 361 -5.25 -13.12 -8.60
N ILE A 362 -5.92 -12.01 -8.28
CA ILE A 362 -7.29 -11.98 -7.75
C ILE A 362 -8.16 -11.08 -8.63
N SER A 363 -9.37 -11.54 -8.97
CA SER A 363 -10.38 -10.77 -9.69
C SER A 363 -11.68 -10.71 -8.88
N ILE A 364 -12.16 -9.49 -8.60
CA ILE A 364 -13.43 -9.21 -7.92
C ILE A 364 -14.32 -8.48 -8.93
N ALA A 365 -15.33 -9.15 -9.47
CA ALA A 365 -16.23 -8.59 -10.48
C ALA A 365 -17.69 -8.70 -10.02
N ASP A 366 -18.42 -7.60 -10.02
CA ASP A 366 -19.82 -7.53 -9.53
C ASP A 366 -19.99 -8.25 -8.17
N SER A 367 -19.07 -8.01 -7.22
CA SER A 367 -18.92 -8.76 -5.96
C SER A 367 -18.48 -7.86 -4.81
N ASP A 368 -19.24 -7.83 -3.72
CA ASP A 368 -19.17 -6.76 -2.72
C ASP A 368 -18.72 -7.25 -1.34
N GLY A 369 -18.07 -6.39 -0.55
CA GLY A 369 -17.80 -6.70 0.86
C GLY A 369 -16.78 -7.81 1.08
N ASN A 370 -15.95 -8.16 0.10
CA ASN A 370 -14.94 -9.21 0.24
C ASN A 370 -13.66 -8.67 0.88
N LEU A 371 -12.98 -9.52 1.65
CA LEU A 371 -11.77 -9.17 2.40
C LEU A 371 -10.57 -9.93 1.82
N ILE A 372 -9.57 -9.20 1.33
CA ILE A 372 -8.33 -9.75 0.78
C ILE A 372 -7.19 -9.33 1.69
N LYS A 373 -6.67 -10.23 2.54
CA LYS A 373 -5.76 -9.88 3.63
C LYS A 373 -4.53 -10.78 3.67
N GLY A 374 -3.37 -10.20 3.93
CA GLY A 374 -2.16 -10.95 4.26
C GLY A 374 -1.66 -11.91 3.17
N ASN A 375 -2.01 -11.70 1.90
CA ASN A 375 -1.57 -12.54 0.78
C ASN A 375 -0.25 -12.05 0.19
N PHE A 376 0.50 -12.95 -0.44
CA PHE A 376 1.58 -12.61 -1.36
C PHE A 376 1.09 -12.83 -2.79
N ILE A 377 1.17 -11.77 -3.60
CA ILE A 377 0.62 -11.74 -4.95
C ILE A 377 1.71 -11.27 -5.90
N GLY A 378 2.05 -12.14 -6.87
CA GLY A 378 3.09 -11.88 -7.88
C GLY A 378 4.53 -12.11 -7.42
N THR A 379 4.73 -12.68 -6.24
CA THR A 379 6.05 -13.04 -5.69
C THR A 379 6.15 -14.53 -5.34
N ASP A 380 7.36 -14.98 -5.04
CA ASP A 380 7.61 -16.29 -4.43
C ASP A 380 7.15 -16.33 -2.95
N PRO A 381 7.11 -17.51 -2.30
CA PRO A 381 6.71 -17.62 -0.90
C PRO A 381 7.57 -16.82 0.10
N THR A 382 8.81 -16.45 -0.27
CA THR A 382 9.65 -15.59 0.58
C THR A 382 9.31 -14.10 0.45
N GLY A 383 8.59 -13.72 -0.61
CA GLY A 383 8.26 -12.34 -0.92
C GLY A 383 9.45 -11.52 -1.42
N THR A 384 10.49 -12.17 -1.95
CA THR A 384 11.73 -11.52 -2.38
C THR A 384 12.00 -11.65 -3.88
N GLU A 385 11.40 -12.64 -4.54
CA GLU A 385 11.59 -12.89 -5.97
C GLU A 385 10.27 -12.67 -6.74
N ALA A 386 10.37 -12.07 -7.93
CA ALA A 386 9.22 -11.79 -8.78
C ALA A 386 8.76 -13.04 -9.54
N ILE A 387 7.48 -13.38 -9.42
CA ILE A 387 6.79 -14.37 -10.25
C ILE A 387 5.43 -13.80 -10.65
N GLY A 388 5.46 -12.72 -11.42
CA GLY A 388 4.29 -11.91 -11.75
C GLY A 388 3.13 -12.67 -12.40
N ASN A 389 1.93 -12.19 -12.11
CA ASN A 389 0.72 -12.47 -12.89
C ASN A 389 0.69 -11.50 -14.09
N THR A 390 0.19 -11.93 -15.25
CA THR A 390 0.32 -11.16 -16.49
C THR A 390 -0.42 -9.81 -16.49
N ASN A 391 -1.60 -9.70 -15.87
CA ASN A 391 -2.43 -8.49 -15.94
C ASN A 391 -2.36 -7.65 -14.67
N TYR A 392 -2.95 -8.14 -13.58
CA TYR A 392 -3.14 -7.40 -12.34
C TYR A 392 -2.77 -8.26 -11.14
N GLY A 393 -2.28 -7.64 -10.07
CA GLY A 393 -2.26 -8.31 -8.76
C GLY A 393 -3.69 -8.54 -8.28
N VAL A 394 -4.44 -7.44 -8.11
CA VAL A 394 -5.85 -7.43 -7.74
C VAL A 394 -6.66 -6.56 -8.70
N TYR A 395 -7.74 -7.09 -9.24
CA TYR A 395 -8.72 -6.36 -10.05
C TYR A 395 -10.06 -6.24 -9.31
N ILE A 396 -10.63 -5.04 -9.28
CA ILE A 396 -11.96 -4.72 -8.74
C ILE A 396 -12.78 -4.07 -9.86
N GLY A 397 -13.78 -4.77 -10.37
CA GLY A 397 -14.67 -4.33 -11.43
C GLY A 397 -16.11 -4.17 -10.95
N ASN A 398 -16.68 -2.97 -11.09
CA ASN A 398 -18.08 -2.67 -10.76
C ASN A 398 -18.53 -3.20 -9.37
N SER A 399 -17.64 -3.13 -8.38
CA SER A 399 -17.81 -3.77 -7.07
C SER A 399 -17.60 -2.77 -5.94
N VAL A 400 -18.33 -2.93 -4.84
CA VAL A 400 -18.33 -1.99 -3.72
C VAL A 400 -17.92 -2.61 -2.39
N ASN A 401 -17.44 -1.77 -1.47
CA ASN A 401 -17.16 -2.16 -0.07
C ASN A 401 -16.12 -3.28 0.11
N ASN A 402 -15.24 -3.53 -0.87
CA ASN A 402 -14.19 -4.53 -0.71
C ASN A 402 -13.00 -3.94 0.06
N LEU A 403 -12.37 -4.75 0.91
CA LEU A 403 -11.18 -4.38 1.68
C LEU A 403 -9.98 -5.17 1.18
N ILE A 404 -8.97 -4.45 0.69
CA ILE A 404 -7.67 -5.00 0.31
C ILE A 404 -6.64 -4.59 1.35
N GLY A 405 -6.21 -5.55 2.15
CA GLY A 405 -5.30 -5.37 3.27
C GLY A 405 -6.06 -5.18 4.58
N GLY A 406 -5.52 -4.39 5.49
CA GLY A 406 -6.14 -4.18 6.80
C GLY A 406 -5.32 -3.31 7.72
N THR A 407 -5.74 -3.23 8.98
CA THR A 407 -5.13 -2.35 10.00
C THR A 407 -4.50 -3.14 11.14
N GLU A 408 -4.58 -4.46 11.12
CA GLU A 408 -3.86 -5.30 12.08
C GLU A 408 -2.53 -5.81 11.47
N PRO A 409 -1.49 -6.04 12.30
CA PRO A 409 -0.25 -6.63 11.82
C PRO A 409 -0.48 -7.93 11.03
N GLY A 410 0.16 -8.03 9.86
CA GLY A 410 0.02 -9.18 8.96
C GLY A 410 -1.18 -9.13 8.01
N GLU A 411 -2.14 -8.22 8.18
CA GLU A 411 -3.28 -8.10 7.26
C GLU A 411 -2.94 -7.43 5.93
N GLY A 412 -1.84 -6.67 5.85
CA GLY A 412 -1.34 -6.08 4.61
C GLY A 412 -0.94 -7.13 3.58
N ASN A 413 -1.38 -6.96 2.33
CA ASN A 413 -0.91 -7.82 1.24
C ASN A 413 0.42 -7.32 0.67
N LEU A 414 1.26 -8.24 0.21
CA LEU A 414 2.39 -7.96 -0.67
C LEU A 414 1.95 -8.12 -2.12
N ILE A 415 2.01 -7.05 -2.93
CA ILE A 415 1.51 -7.02 -4.31
C ILE A 415 2.59 -6.45 -5.23
N SER A 416 3.38 -7.32 -5.83
CA SER A 416 4.65 -6.97 -6.48
C SER A 416 4.98 -7.93 -7.62
N GLY A 417 6.07 -7.68 -8.35
CA GLY A 417 6.69 -8.67 -9.23
C GLY A 417 6.24 -8.67 -10.69
N GLY A 418 5.91 -7.51 -11.27
CA GLY A 418 5.83 -7.35 -12.73
C GLY A 418 4.43 -7.44 -13.35
N HIS A 419 3.40 -7.01 -12.63
CA HIS A 419 2.05 -6.83 -13.20
C HIS A 419 1.96 -5.57 -14.07
N VAL A 420 0.96 -5.50 -14.97
CA VAL A 420 0.59 -4.21 -15.60
C VAL A 420 0.12 -3.22 -14.52
N ARG A 421 -0.58 -3.69 -13.48
CA ARG A 421 -0.97 -2.87 -12.32
C ARG A 421 -0.99 -3.74 -11.06
N GLY A 422 -0.49 -3.24 -9.94
CA GLY A 422 -0.63 -3.92 -8.64
C GLY A 422 -2.10 -4.08 -8.29
N ILE A 423 -2.83 -2.97 -8.18
CA ILE A 423 -4.28 -2.95 -7.95
C ILE A 423 -4.98 -2.07 -9.00
N LEU A 424 -6.07 -2.57 -9.59
CA LEU A 424 -6.96 -1.78 -10.47
C LEU A 424 -8.39 -1.76 -9.91
N ILE A 425 -8.93 -0.57 -9.65
CA ILE A 425 -10.36 -0.32 -9.39
C ILE A 425 -10.98 0.29 -10.66
N ASN A 426 -12.01 -0.35 -11.21
CA ASN A 426 -12.59 0.06 -12.50
C ASN A 426 -14.12 0.04 -12.50
N GLY A 427 -14.70 1.09 -13.08
CA GLY A 427 -16.12 1.18 -13.42
C GLY A 427 -16.90 2.11 -12.50
N SER A 428 -17.92 2.77 -13.05
CA SER A 428 -18.68 3.85 -12.39
C SER A 428 -19.54 3.40 -11.20
N VAL A 429 -19.65 2.09 -10.99
CA VAL A 429 -20.32 1.52 -9.81
C VAL A 429 -19.31 1.25 -8.69
N ALA A 430 -18.03 1.08 -9.02
CA ALA A 430 -17.01 0.71 -8.05
C ALA A 430 -16.76 1.88 -7.09
N SER A 431 -17.10 1.66 -5.82
CA SER A 431 -17.04 2.68 -4.78
C SER A 431 -16.89 2.10 -3.39
N ASN A 432 -16.44 2.91 -2.44
CA ASN A 432 -16.25 2.52 -1.05
C ASN A 432 -15.31 1.31 -0.87
N ASN A 433 -14.44 1.04 -1.84
CA ASN A 433 -13.39 0.05 -1.68
C ASN A 433 -12.22 0.68 -0.91
N SER A 434 -11.63 -0.08 0.01
CA SER A 434 -10.55 0.37 0.87
C SER A 434 -9.29 -0.44 0.62
N ILE A 435 -8.17 0.23 0.40
CA ILE A 435 -6.84 -0.37 0.23
C ILE A 435 -5.98 0.08 1.40
N LEU A 436 -5.73 -0.77 2.39
CA LEU A 436 -5.10 -0.40 3.67
C LEU A 436 -3.87 -1.27 3.98
N GLY A 437 -2.77 -0.65 4.41
CA GLY A 437 -1.62 -1.35 5.00
C GLY A 437 -0.86 -2.30 4.05
N ASN A 438 -1.02 -2.17 2.74
CA ASN A 438 -0.37 -3.05 1.76
C ASN A 438 1.06 -2.61 1.43
N ILE A 439 1.88 -3.56 0.98
CA ILE A 439 3.21 -3.34 0.41
C ILE A 439 3.12 -3.59 -1.10
N ILE A 440 3.36 -2.56 -1.91
CA ILE A 440 3.11 -2.59 -3.36
C ILE A 440 4.34 -2.12 -4.13
N GLY A 441 4.88 -3.01 -4.99
CA GLY A 441 6.01 -2.73 -5.88
C GLY A 441 7.40 -2.92 -5.26
N THR A 442 7.48 -3.47 -4.05
CA THR A 442 8.73 -3.77 -3.33
C THR A 442 8.74 -5.21 -2.82
N ASP A 443 9.87 -5.67 -2.30
CA ASP A 443 9.94 -6.93 -1.55
C ASP A 443 9.22 -6.83 -0.19
N ILE A 444 9.09 -7.96 0.52
CA ILE A 444 8.43 -7.99 1.83
C ILE A 444 9.08 -7.08 2.88
N SER A 445 10.37 -6.73 2.74
CA SER A 445 11.05 -5.80 3.65
C SER A 445 10.71 -4.33 3.36
N GLY A 446 10.18 -4.01 2.17
CA GLY A 446 9.93 -2.65 1.72
C GLY A 446 11.21 -1.86 1.44
N THR A 447 12.31 -2.55 1.09
CA THR A 447 13.61 -1.92 0.85
C THR A 447 14.24 -2.26 -0.50
N VAL A 448 13.75 -3.30 -1.18
CA VAL A 448 14.21 -3.71 -2.51
C VAL A 448 13.06 -3.51 -3.50
N PRO A 449 13.30 -2.84 -4.66
CA PRO A 449 12.26 -2.67 -5.66
C PRO A 449 11.93 -4.02 -6.32
N LEU A 450 10.64 -4.31 -6.42
CA LEU A 450 10.09 -5.50 -7.06
C LEU A 450 8.84 -5.08 -7.84
N GLY A 451 9.03 -4.07 -8.70
CA GLY A 451 7.99 -3.21 -9.23
C GLY A 451 6.86 -3.90 -9.98
N ASN A 452 5.69 -3.28 -9.94
CA ASN A 452 4.67 -3.39 -10.98
C ASN A 452 4.87 -2.25 -11.99
N THR A 453 4.14 -2.23 -13.11
CA THR A 453 4.14 -1.02 -13.96
C THR A 453 3.51 0.17 -13.23
N ASP A 454 2.27 0.01 -12.75
CA ASP A 454 1.64 0.97 -11.81
C ASP A 454 1.38 0.28 -10.47
N GLY A 455 1.51 1.01 -9.36
CA GLY A 455 1.13 0.51 -8.04
C GLY A 455 -0.39 0.32 -7.92
N ILE A 456 -1.13 1.42 -7.92
CA ILE A 456 -2.60 1.44 -7.84
C ILE A 456 -3.18 2.32 -8.95
N ARG A 457 -4.22 1.85 -9.65
CA ARG A 457 -5.01 2.68 -10.58
C ARG A 457 -6.50 2.62 -10.27
N ILE A 458 -7.13 3.79 -10.24
CA ILE A 458 -8.58 3.99 -10.19
C ILE A 458 -9.03 4.53 -11.56
N THR A 459 -10.00 3.88 -12.19
CA THR A 459 -10.53 4.26 -13.50
C THR A 459 -12.04 4.38 -13.45
N ASN A 460 -12.55 5.60 -13.64
CA ASN A 460 -13.98 5.92 -13.61
C ASN A 460 -14.71 5.37 -12.37
N ALA A 461 -14.08 5.40 -11.19
CA ALA A 461 -14.62 4.85 -9.95
C ALA A 461 -14.52 5.89 -8.83
N HIS A 462 -15.51 5.95 -7.94
CA HIS A 462 -15.68 7.07 -7.01
C HIS A 462 -15.67 6.63 -5.54
N ASP A 463 -15.39 7.55 -4.61
CA ASP A 463 -15.45 7.33 -3.17
C ASP A 463 -14.64 6.13 -2.66
N ASN A 464 -13.50 5.83 -3.27
CA ASN A 464 -12.57 4.78 -2.79
C ASN A 464 -11.49 5.39 -1.88
N ILE A 465 -10.97 4.57 -0.97
CA ILE A 465 -9.97 4.99 0.02
C ILE A 465 -8.67 4.20 -0.21
N ILE A 466 -7.56 4.92 -0.38
CA ILE A 466 -6.21 4.37 -0.42
C ILE A 466 -5.48 4.87 0.84
N GLY A 467 -5.26 3.97 1.79
CA GLY A 467 -4.60 4.23 3.05
C GLY A 467 -5.55 4.72 4.14
N GLY A 468 -5.02 5.27 5.24
CA GLY A 468 -5.82 5.72 6.37
C GLY A 468 -5.05 6.65 7.33
N THR A 469 -5.71 7.10 8.39
CA THR A 469 -5.15 8.11 9.33
C THR A 469 -4.36 7.50 10.50
N ILE A 470 -4.15 6.19 10.50
CA ILE A 470 -3.31 5.50 11.46
C ILE A 470 -2.14 4.87 10.70
N ASP A 471 -0.94 4.85 11.28
CA ASP A 471 0.30 4.48 10.58
C ASP A 471 0.20 3.14 9.84
N ILE A 472 -0.36 2.11 10.49
CA ILE A 472 -0.51 0.76 9.93
C ILE A 472 -1.52 0.69 8.76
N ALA A 473 -2.41 1.68 8.62
CA ALA A 473 -3.35 1.75 7.51
C ALA A 473 -2.72 2.32 6.23
N GLY A 474 -1.60 3.05 6.35
CA GLY A 474 -0.85 3.58 5.23
C GLY A 474 -0.28 2.48 4.35
N ASN A 475 -0.43 2.58 3.02
CA ASN A 475 0.22 1.65 2.11
C ASN A 475 1.64 2.12 1.80
N LEU A 476 2.57 1.18 1.60
CA LEU A 476 3.85 1.42 0.96
C LEU A 476 3.70 1.18 -0.55
N ILE A 477 3.92 2.22 -1.36
CA ILE A 477 3.72 2.22 -2.82
C ILE A 477 4.97 2.77 -3.50
N SER A 478 5.91 1.88 -3.76
CA SER A 478 7.29 2.23 -4.12
C SER A 478 7.85 1.24 -5.13
N GLY A 479 8.94 1.62 -5.82
CA GLY A 479 9.63 0.74 -6.76
C GLY A 479 8.83 0.31 -7.99
N ASN A 480 7.67 0.92 -8.28
CA ASN A 480 6.91 0.63 -9.50
C ASN A 480 7.57 1.30 -10.71
N ASP A 481 7.47 0.70 -11.90
CA ASP A 481 8.21 1.14 -13.10
C ASP A 481 7.72 2.49 -13.64
N VAL A 482 6.46 2.85 -13.39
CA VAL A 482 5.85 4.09 -13.90
C VAL A 482 5.22 4.91 -12.78
N PHE A 483 3.97 4.64 -12.40
CA PHE A 483 3.24 5.47 -11.44
C PHE A 483 3.07 4.76 -10.11
N GLY A 484 3.10 5.52 -9.00
CA GLY A 484 2.64 5.01 -7.71
C GLY A 484 1.12 4.81 -7.72
N ILE A 485 0.38 5.92 -7.83
CA ILE A 485 -1.08 5.96 -7.86
C ILE A 485 -1.56 6.74 -9.09
N VAL A 486 -2.59 6.23 -9.78
CA VAL A 486 -3.28 6.93 -10.87
C VAL A 486 -4.79 6.99 -10.61
N ILE A 487 -5.39 8.18 -10.67
CA ILE A 487 -6.83 8.42 -10.59
C ILE A 487 -7.26 9.05 -11.91
N THR A 488 -8.11 8.35 -12.68
CA THR A 488 -8.41 8.78 -14.05
C THR A 488 -9.86 8.55 -14.48
N GLY A 489 -10.39 9.49 -15.27
CA GLY A 489 -11.71 9.43 -15.88
C GLY A 489 -12.74 10.31 -15.19
N VAL A 490 -13.78 10.69 -15.95
CA VAL A 490 -14.81 11.65 -15.55
C VAL A 490 -15.62 11.23 -14.32
N ASN A 491 -15.71 9.92 -14.04
CA ASN A 491 -16.41 9.40 -12.87
C ASN A 491 -15.45 9.09 -11.70
N ALA A 492 -14.16 9.41 -11.84
CA ALA A 492 -13.19 9.22 -10.77
C ALA A 492 -13.25 10.39 -9.79
N THR A 493 -14.27 10.37 -8.92
CA THR A 493 -14.58 11.47 -8.00
C THR A 493 -14.58 11.05 -6.54
N GLY A 494 -14.32 11.97 -5.63
CA GLY A 494 -14.42 11.70 -4.18
C GLY A 494 -13.42 10.66 -3.66
N ASN A 495 -12.43 10.23 -4.45
CA ASN A 495 -11.43 9.26 -3.98
C ASN A 495 -10.45 9.93 -3.02
N ARG A 496 -10.01 9.19 -2.00
CA ARG A 496 -9.20 9.71 -0.90
C ARG A 496 -7.90 8.90 -0.78
N VAL A 497 -6.76 9.58 -0.86
CA VAL A 497 -5.42 8.99 -0.70
C VAL A 497 -4.85 9.52 0.62
N LEU A 498 -4.77 8.70 1.66
CA LEU A 498 -4.49 9.12 3.04
C LEU A 498 -3.32 8.34 3.65
N GLY A 499 -2.35 9.03 4.26
CA GLY A 499 -1.34 8.40 5.12
C GLY A 499 -0.41 7.40 4.43
N ASN A 500 -0.24 7.48 3.10
CA ASN A 500 0.58 6.52 2.35
C ASN A 500 2.06 6.95 2.27
N TYR A 501 2.93 5.96 2.09
CA TYR A 501 4.36 6.13 1.80
C TYR A 501 4.59 5.83 0.32
N ILE A 502 4.94 6.85 -0.46
CA ILE A 502 4.98 6.77 -1.92
C ILE A 502 6.36 7.19 -2.43
N GLY A 503 7.13 6.23 -2.93
CA GLY A 503 8.48 6.43 -3.48
C GLY A 503 9.62 6.38 -2.44
N THR A 504 9.33 5.97 -1.20
CA THR A 504 10.32 5.76 -0.13
C THR A 504 10.34 4.30 0.34
N ASN A 505 11.25 3.93 1.22
CA ASN A 505 11.22 2.64 1.93
C ASN A 505 10.11 2.62 3.01
N TYR A 506 9.87 1.45 3.62
CA TYR A 506 8.84 1.28 4.66
C TYR A 506 8.97 2.24 5.86
N SER A 507 10.17 2.73 6.15
CA SER A 507 10.41 3.70 7.23
C SER A 507 10.27 5.17 6.82
N GLY A 508 10.08 5.46 5.53
CA GLY A 508 10.03 6.83 5.01
C GLY A 508 11.34 7.60 5.09
N SER A 509 12.49 6.92 5.22
CA SER A 509 13.81 7.52 5.46
C SER A 509 14.79 7.40 4.29
N SER A 510 14.44 6.67 3.25
CA SER A 510 15.30 6.46 2.08
C SER A 510 14.48 6.35 0.81
N ILE A 511 15.06 6.77 -0.31
CA ILE A 511 14.43 6.74 -1.64
C ILE A 511 14.28 5.30 -2.11
N LEU A 512 13.08 4.97 -2.59
CA LEU A 512 12.74 3.75 -3.32
C LEU A 512 11.70 4.10 -4.38
N GLY A 513 12.02 5.11 -5.19
CA GLY A 513 11.11 5.83 -6.07
C GLY A 513 10.29 4.96 -7.01
N ASN A 514 9.08 5.42 -7.32
CA ASN A 514 8.41 4.99 -8.55
C ASN A 514 9.10 5.63 -9.76
N GLY A 515 9.07 4.99 -10.93
CA GLY A 515 9.87 5.40 -12.08
C GLY A 515 9.49 6.77 -12.68
N THR A 516 8.28 7.27 -12.42
CA THR A 516 7.81 8.59 -12.88
C THR A 516 7.13 9.37 -11.75
N THR A 517 5.82 9.61 -11.83
CA THR A 517 5.07 10.41 -10.86
C THR A 517 4.57 9.55 -9.69
N GLY A 518 4.64 10.08 -8.46
CA GLY A 518 4.06 9.45 -7.28
C GLY A 518 2.54 9.28 -7.40
N ILE A 519 1.82 10.40 -7.57
CA ILE A 519 0.36 10.42 -7.76
C ILE A 519 -0.04 11.22 -9.01
N LEU A 520 -0.76 10.60 -9.94
CA LEU A 520 -1.35 11.24 -11.12
C LEU A 520 -2.88 11.31 -11.01
N ILE A 521 -3.46 12.50 -11.11
CA ILE A 521 -4.89 12.73 -11.31
C ILE A 521 -5.08 13.21 -12.75
N ASP A 522 -5.91 12.53 -13.54
CA ASP A 522 -5.99 12.76 -14.97
C ASP A 522 -7.39 12.57 -15.58
N SER A 523 -7.57 13.04 -16.82
CA SER A 523 -8.73 12.79 -17.66
C SER A 523 -10.05 13.20 -17.01
N SER A 524 -10.10 14.45 -16.54
CA SER A 524 -11.26 15.09 -15.91
C SER A 524 -11.72 14.44 -14.59
N ALA A 525 -10.82 13.79 -13.85
CA ALA A 525 -11.08 13.35 -12.49
C ALA A 525 -11.22 14.56 -11.55
N SER A 526 -12.21 14.56 -10.66
CA SER A 526 -12.55 15.73 -9.85
C SER A 526 -12.90 15.41 -8.41
N GLU A 527 -12.81 16.39 -7.51
CA GLU A 527 -13.23 16.21 -6.10
C GLU A 527 -12.46 15.12 -5.35
N ASN A 528 -11.25 14.76 -5.80
CA ASN A 528 -10.39 13.80 -5.10
C ASN A 528 -9.52 14.51 -4.07
N VAL A 529 -9.16 13.80 -3.00
CA VAL A 529 -8.37 14.32 -1.89
C VAL A 529 -7.08 13.52 -1.74
N ILE A 530 -5.94 14.20 -1.83
CA ILE A 530 -4.61 13.68 -1.52
C ILE A 530 -4.20 14.26 -0.17
N GLY A 531 -4.27 13.42 0.85
CA GLY A 531 -3.97 13.75 2.22
C GLY A 531 -5.19 14.25 2.98
N GLY A 532 -5.03 15.26 3.83
CA GLY A 532 -6.14 15.89 4.55
C GLY A 532 -5.68 16.58 5.84
N SER A 533 -6.55 17.41 6.41
CA SER A 533 -6.26 18.16 7.64
C SER A 533 -6.29 17.33 8.92
N THR A 534 -6.77 16.10 8.88
CA THR A 534 -6.77 15.20 10.04
C THR A 534 -5.35 14.67 10.29
N PRO A 535 -4.85 14.65 11.55
CA PRO A 535 -3.56 14.03 11.87
C PRO A 535 -3.44 12.61 11.32
N GLY A 536 -2.31 12.30 10.70
CA GLY A 536 -2.06 11.01 10.04
C GLY A 536 -2.67 10.87 8.63
N ALA A 537 -3.47 11.83 8.16
CA ALA A 537 -4.00 11.79 6.80
C ALA A 537 -2.96 12.16 5.73
N GLY A 538 -1.95 12.95 6.07
CA GLY A 538 -0.88 13.38 5.16
C GLY A 538 -0.09 12.23 4.55
N ASN A 539 0.11 12.24 3.23
CA ASN A 539 0.97 11.26 2.56
C ASN A 539 2.43 11.73 2.56
N LEU A 540 3.35 10.78 2.58
CA LEU A 540 4.77 10.99 2.26
C LEU A 540 5.00 10.65 0.79
N ILE A 541 5.37 11.65 -0.03
CA ILE A 541 5.47 11.53 -1.49
C ILE A 541 6.83 12.07 -1.95
N SER A 542 7.81 11.17 -2.01
CA SER A 542 9.22 11.54 -2.13
C SER A 542 9.99 10.53 -2.97
N GLY A 543 11.12 10.93 -3.53
CA GLY A 543 12.02 10.04 -4.27
C GLY A 543 11.49 9.53 -5.60
N ASN A 544 10.32 9.99 -6.08
CA ASN A 544 9.75 9.55 -7.35
C ASN A 544 10.57 10.11 -8.52
N GLY A 545 10.70 9.36 -9.61
CA GLY A 545 11.61 9.68 -10.72
C GLY A 545 11.26 10.97 -11.49
N LEU A 546 10.03 11.47 -11.37
CA LEU A 546 9.59 12.76 -11.87
C LEU A 546 8.87 13.55 -10.76
N ARG A 547 7.54 13.68 -10.82
CA ARG A 547 6.79 14.58 -9.94
C ARG A 547 6.30 13.86 -8.69
N GLY A 548 6.11 14.60 -7.59
CA GLY A 548 5.35 14.08 -6.45
C GLY A 548 3.89 13.86 -6.84
N ILE A 549 3.18 14.96 -7.13
CA ILE A 549 1.77 14.97 -7.55
C ILE A 549 1.63 15.66 -8.92
N HIS A 550 0.83 15.08 -9.82
CA HIS A 550 0.49 15.70 -11.10
C HIS A 550 -1.03 15.70 -11.31
N ILE A 551 -1.64 16.87 -11.50
CA ILE A 551 -3.07 17.06 -11.76
C ILE A 551 -3.25 17.59 -13.19
N ALA A 552 -3.80 16.76 -14.08
CA ALA A 552 -3.75 16.98 -15.52
C ALA A 552 -5.11 16.86 -16.25
N ASN A 553 -5.17 17.44 -17.45
CA ASN A 553 -6.21 17.20 -18.47
C ASN A 553 -7.65 17.36 -17.96
N GLY A 554 -7.97 18.56 -17.47
CA GLY A 554 -9.30 18.99 -17.04
C GLY A 554 -9.67 18.51 -15.64
N SER A 555 -8.73 17.93 -14.89
CA SER A 555 -8.98 17.43 -13.54
C SER A 555 -9.12 18.58 -12.56
N SER A 556 -10.33 18.81 -12.07
CA SER A 556 -10.70 20.04 -11.36
C SER A 556 -11.25 19.77 -9.96
N TYR A 557 -11.23 20.75 -9.07
CA TYR A 557 -11.77 20.61 -7.70
C TYR A 557 -11.08 19.53 -6.84
N ASN A 558 -9.85 19.15 -7.19
CA ASN A 558 -9.06 18.21 -6.38
C ASN A 558 -8.30 18.97 -5.29
N GLN A 559 -7.99 18.29 -4.19
CA GLN A 559 -7.33 18.86 -3.02
C GLN A 559 -6.05 18.08 -2.69
N ALA A 560 -4.96 18.78 -2.39
CA ALA A 560 -3.76 18.19 -1.80
C ALA A 560 -3.45 18.90 -0.48
N GLN A 561 -3.55 18.21 0.66
CA GLN A 561 -3.46 18.80 1.99
C GLN A 561 -2.63 17.94 2.95
N GLY A 562 -1.84 18.58 3.82
CA GLY A 562 -1.14 17.90 4.91
C GLY A 562 0.00 16.97 4.47
N ASN A 563 0.43 17.01 3.20
CA ASN A 563 1.40 16.05 2.67
C ASN A 563 2.85 16.50 2.91
N PHE A 564 3.76 15.53 3.01
CA PHE A 564 5.20 15.70 2.95
C PHE A 564 5.67 15.32 1.54
N ILE A 565 6.23 16.28 0.80
CA ILE A 565 6.55 16.11 -0.62
C ILE A 565 8.01 16.50 -0.85
N GLY A 566 8.83 15.52 -1.25
CA GLY A 566 10.27 15.66 -1.48
C GLY A 566 11.12 15.67 -0.20
N THR A 567 10.55 15.29 0.94
CA THR A 567 11.27 15.15 2.22
C THR A 567 11.14 13.74 2.80
N ASP A 568 11.83 13.45 3.90
CA ASP A 568 11.59 12.26 4.71
C ASP A 568 10.34 12.39 5.59
N VAL A 569 10.00 11.31 6.30
CA VAL A 569 8.81 11.25 7.17
C VAL A 569 8.81 12.31 8.28
N THR A 570 9.97 12.85 8.67
CA THR A 570 10.07 13.93 9.66
C THR A 570 9.99 15.32 9.03
N GLY A 571 10.04 15.43 7.70
CA GLY A 571 10.00 16.69 6.97
C GLY A 571 11.28 17.50 7.11
N THR A 572 12.41 16.87 7.41
CA THR A 572 13.68 17.55 7.72
C THR A 572 14.85 17.13 6.83
N ILE A 573 14.76 15.96 6.19
CA ILE A 573 15.78 15.46 5.26
C ILE A 573 15.22 15.55 3.85
N ASP A 574 16.06 16.02 2.92
CA ASP A 574 15.79 16.03 1.49
C ASP A 574 15.74 14.60 0.92
N LEU A 575 14.59 14.23 0.37
CA LEU A 575 14.37 13.02 -0.44
C LEU A 575 13.63 13.41 -1.73
N GLY A 576 14.07 14.49 -2.38
CA GLY A 576 13.43 15.12 -3.53
C GLY A 576 12.82 14.18 -4.57
N ASN A 577 11.70 14.61 -5.14
CA ASN A 577 11.24 14.02 -6.40
C ASN A 577 12.11 14.58 -7.57
N GLY A 578 12.29 13.80 -8.63
CA GLY A 578 13.18 14.12 -9.76
C GLY A 578 12.71 15.25 -10.70
N ALA A 579 11.61 15.92 -10.38
CA ALA A 579 11.04 17.07 -11.06
C ALA A 579 10.23 17.90 -10.04
N ASP A 580 9.05 18.44 -10.41
CA ASP A 580 8.27 19.27 -9.49
C ASP A 580 7.72 18.49 -8.29
N GLY A 581 7.57 19.15 -7.14
CA GLY A 581 6.79 18.61 -6.03
C GLY A 581 5.34 18.38 -6.45
N ILE A 582 4.69 19.42 -6.96
CA ILE A 582 3.32 19.37 -7.48
C ILE A 582 3.24 20.09 -8.83
N MET A 583 2.68 19.44 -9.84
CA MET A 583 2.34 20.08 -11.13
C MET A 583 0.82 20.07 -11.38
N ILE A 584 0.28 21.21 -11.79
CA ILE A 584 -1.08 21.39 -12.31
C ILE A 584 -0.97 21.79 -13.78
N HIS A 585 -1.56 20.99 -14.68
CA HIS A 585 -1.46 21.19 -16.12
C HIS A 585 -2.81 21.03 -16.83
N ASN A 586 -3.31 22.09 -17.44
CA ASN A 586 -4.64 22.18 -18.05
C ASN A 586 -5.76 21.75 -17.08
N SER A 587 -5.73 22.23 -15.83
CA SER A 587 -6.60 21.78 -14.74
C SER A 587 -6.97 22.92 -13.80
N ALA A 588 -8.26 23.12 -13.54
CA ALA A 588 -8.78 24.32 -12.88
C ALA A 588 -9.32 24.06 -11.46
N TYR A 589 -9.39 25.11 -10.65
CA TYR A 589 -10.08 25.08 -9.35
C TYR A 589 -9.59 24.01 -8.37
N ASN A 590 -8.30 23.64 -8.40
CA ASN A 590 -7.70 22.73 -7.43
C ASN A 590 -7.13 23.52 -6.24
N THR A 591 -7.10 22.90 -5.06
CA THR A 591 -6.60 23.51 -3.83
C THR A 591 -5.38 22.75 -3.32
N ILE A 592 -4.27 23.45 -3.15
CA ILE A 592 -3.03 22.93 -2.56
C ILE A 592 -2.83 23.62 -1.22
N GLY A 593 -3.03 22.86 -0.14
CA GLY A 593 -2.91 23.29 1.24
C GLY A 593 -4.22 23.77 1.84
N GLY A 594 -4.11 24.57 2.92
CA GLY A 594 -5.24 25.14 3.65
C GLY A 594 -4.77 25.90 4.89
N LEU A 595 -5.63 26.78 5.42
CA LEU A 595 -5.36 27.52 6.67
C LEU A 595 -5.73 26.73 7.93
N GLU A 596 -6.48 25.64 7.78
CA GLU A 596 -6.83 24.76 8.89
C GLU A 596 -5.58 24.02 9.41
N SER A 597 -5.54 23.78 10.72
CA SER A 597 -4.48 22.98 11.33
C SER A 597 -4.38 21.61 10.66
N GLY A 598 -3.18 21.24 10.20
CA GLY A 598 -2.92 19.97 9.50
C GLY A 598 -3.14 20.01 7.99
N ALA A 599 -3.68 21.08 7.41
CA ALA A 599 -3.83 21.19 5.94
C ALA A 599 -2.55 21.61 5.21
N CYS A 600 -1.56 22.13 5.94
CA CYS A 600 -0.27 22.59 5.42
C CYS A 600 0.51 21.45 4.75
N ASN A 601 0.85 21.60 3.46
CA ASN A 601 1.83 20.72 2.83
C ASN A 601 3.26 21.24 3.09
N ILE A 602 4.21 20.31 3.26
CA ILE A 602 5.65 20.56 3.21
C ILE A 602 6.15 20.14 1.82
N ILE A 603 6.62 21.09 1.02
CA ILE A 603 6.97 20.87 -0.40
C ILE A 603 8.38 21.38 -0.67
N SER A 604 9.35 20.49 -0.56
CA SER A 604 10.75 20.86 -0.38
C SER A 604 11.70 19.80 -0.98
N GLY A 605 12.93 20.19 -1.30
CA GLY A 605 13.97 19.28 -1.82
C GLY A 605 13.74 18.75 -3.24
N ASN A 606 12.68 19.18 -3.93
CA ASN A 606 12.40 18.66 -5.27
C ASN A 606 13.40 19.23 -6.31
N ASP A 607 13.77 18.40 -7.29
CA ASP A 607 14.83 18.72 -8.28
C ASP A 607 14.41 19.83 -9.28
N ASP A 608 13.11 20.13 -9.38
CA ASP A 608 12.56 21.27 -10.14
C ASP A 608 11.73 22.19 -9.20
N ASP A 609 10.60 22.75 -9.63
CA ASP A 609 9.84 23.69 -8.81
C ASP A 609 9.06 23.00 -7.67
N GLY A 610 8.83 23.71 -6.57
CA GLY A 610 7.94 23.21 -5.52
C GLY A 610 6.53 22.96 -6.08
N ILE A 611 5.97 23.99 -6.72
CA ILE A 611 4.65 23.93 -7.37
C ILE A 611 4.70 24.61 -8.75
N SER A 612 4.22 23.91 -9.78
CA SER A 612 4.09 24.41 -11.16
C SER A 612 2.64 24.44 -11.62
N ILE A 613 2.13 25.58 -12.09
CA ILE A 613 0.80 25.75 -12.70
C ILE A 613 0.97 26.17 -14.17
N LEU A 614 0.58 25.32 -15.10
CA LEU A 614 0.97 25.44 -16.50
C LEU A 614 -0.23 25.49 -17.45
N VAL A 615 -0.07 26.28 -18.52
CA VAL A 615 -0.95 26.47 -19.69
C VAL A 615 -2.29 27.16 -19.43
N ASP A 616 -2.84 27.71 -20.51
CA ASP A 616 -4.20 28.25 -20.56
C ASP A 616 -5.21 27.11 -20.37
N GLY A 617 -6.07 27.23 -19.35
CA GLY A 617 -6.92 26.15 -18.83
C GLY A 617 -6.63 25.74 -17.37
N SER A 618 -5.48 26.15 -16.81
CA SER A 618 -5.17 25.95 -15.37
C SER A 618 -5.58 27.15 -14.51
N ASN A 619 -6.86 27.53 -14.55
CA ASN A 619 -7.35 28.73 -13.89
C ASN A 619 -7.98 28.47 -12.51
N GLY A 620 -7.97 29.50 -11.64
CA GLY A 620 -8.70 29.44 -10.39
C GLY A 620 -8.13 28.48 -9.35
N ASN A 621 -6.88 28.04 -9.49
CA ASN A 621 -6.25 27.17 -8.50
C ASN A 621 -5.81 28.00 -7.27
N GLU A 622 -5.88 27.38 -6.10
CA GLU A 622 -5.53 27.99 -4.81
C GLU A 622 -4.31 27.29 -4.21
N ILE A 623 -3.23 28.04 -4.03
CA ILE A 623 -2.03 27.60 -3.32
C ILE A 623 -2.03 28.33 -1.98
N ILE A 624 -2.41 27.66 -0.91
CA ILE A 624 -2.70 28.30 0.38
C ILE A 624 -2.08 27.59 1.58
N GLY A 625 -1.41 28.33 2.47
CA GLY A 625 -0.97 27.79 3.76
C GLY A 625 0.12 26.72 3.69
N ASN A 626 0.92 26.67 2.62
CA ASN A 626 1.98 25.67 2.44
C ASN A 626 3.34 26.15 2.97
N LYS A 627 4.23 25.22 3.27
CA LYS A 627 5.66 25.47 3.49
C LYS A 627 6.43 24.93 2.28
N ILE A 628 7.13 25.81 1.58
CA ILE A 628 7.74 25.52 0.28
C ILE A 628 9.22 25.88 0.32
N GLY A 629 10.09 24.89 0.09
CA GLY A 629 11.55 25.05 0.11
C GLY A 629 12.17 25.06 1.53
N THR A 630 11.41 24.60 2.52
CA THR A 630 11.80 24.57 3.94
C THR A 630 11.31 23.31 4.64
N ASP A 631 11.86 23.03 5.83
CA ASP A 631 11.38 21.95 6.70
C ASP A 631 10.04 22.22 7.38
N VAL A 632 9.60 21.24 8.18
CA VAL A 632 8.36 21.29 8.98
C VAL A 632 8.30 22.47 9.96
N THR A 633 9.43 23.04 10.40
CA THR A 633 9.43 24.24 11.25
C THR A 633 9.25 25.52 10.42
N GLY A 634 9.76 25.55 9.19
CA GLY A 634 9.75 26.72 8.31
C GLY A 634 11.08 27.48 8.28
N THR A 635 12.14 26.89 8.85
CA THR A 635 13.43 27.58 9.06
C THR A 635 14.61 26.90 8.34
N ALA A 636 14.60 25.59 8.14
CA ALA A 636 15.74 24.90 7.53
C ALA A 636 15.76 25.01 6.01
N VAL A 637 16.96 24.99 5.42
CA VAL A 637 17.17 25.10 3.96
C VAL A 637 16.90 23.75 3.30
N LEU A 638 15.77 23.61 2.61
CA LEU A 638 15.39 22.45 1.79
C LEU A 638 14.80 22.93 0.45
N GLY A 639 15.52 23.83 -0.22
CA GLY A 639 15.04 24.55 -1.39
C GLY A 639 14.66 23.66 -2.57
N ASN A 640 13.63 24.06 -3.31
CA ASN A 640 13.37 23.58 -4.67
C ASN A 640 14.06 24.53 -5.68
N LEU A 641 13.90 24.31 -6.99
CA LEU A 641 14.38 25.25 -8.01
C LEU A 641 13.71 26.63 -7.90
N LYS A 642 12.37 26.66 -7.88
CA LYS A 642 11.54 27.83 -7.56
C LYS A 642 10.48 27.39 -6.54
N GLY A 643 9.95 28.32 -5.77
CA GLY A 643 8.84 28.01 -4.86
C GLY A 643 7.57 27.68 -5.65
N VAL A 644 7.05 28.66 -6.36
CA VAL A 644 5.86 28.53 -7.21
C VAL A 644 6.12 29.11 -8.59
N GLN A 645 5.80 28.35 -9.64
CA GLN A 645 5.78 28.82 -11.03
C GLN A 645 4.35 28.83 -11.58
N ILE A 646 3.96 29.94 -12.21
CA ILE A 646 2.72 30.09 -12.97
C ILE A 646 3.10 30.45 -14.40
N TRP A 647 2.84 29.56 -15.36
CA TRP A 647 3.18 29.77 -16.77
C TRP A 647 1.95 29.70 -17.65
N ALA A 648 1.61 30.83 -18.29
CA ALA A 648 0.48 30.98 -19.19
C ALA A 648 -0.91 30.65 -18.58
N ALA A 649 -1.01 30.57 -17.25
CA ALA A 649 -2.22 30.20 -16.52
C ALA A 649 -2.82 31.42 -15.79
N PRO A 650 -4.07 31.82 -16.07
CA PRO A 650 -4.68 33.01 -15.48
C PRO A 650 -5.47 32.71 -14.19
N TYR A 651 -5.74 33.76 -13.40
CA TYR A 651 -6.68 33.75 -12.27
C TYR A 651 -6.37 32.77 -11.14
N ASN A 652 -5.11 32.51 -10.83
CA ASN A 652 -4.71 31.67 -9.69
C ASN A 652 -4.40 32.52 -8.45
N ASN A 653 -4.54 31.93 -7.27
CA ASN A 653 -4.27 32.59 -5.99
C ASN A 653 -3.13 31.88 -5.25
N VAL A 654 -2.10 32.61 -4.86
CA VAL A 654 -1.01 32.14 -3.98
C VAL A 654 -1.09 32.95 -2.71
N SER A 655 -1.50 32.34 -1.60
CA SER A 655 -1.72 33.08 -0.36
C SER A 655 -1.28 32.38 0.91
N ASN A 656 -0.85 33.14 1.92
CA ASN A 656 -0.53 32.62 3.25
C ASN A 656 0.51 31.47 3.26
N ASN A 657 1.36 31.37 2.25
CA ASN A 657 2.43 30.36 2.20
C ASN A 657 3.71 30.90 2.85
N ILE A 658 4.54 29.99 3.36
CA ILE A 658 5.93 30.24 3.71
C ILE A 658 6.78 29.70 2.55
N ILE A 659 7.42 30.59 1.79
CA ILE A 659 8.21 30.25 0.61
C ILE A 659 9.65 30.67 0.85
N HIS A 660 10.48 29.69 1.18
CA HIS A 660 11.82 29.92 1.70
C HIS A 660 12.86 29.22 0.84
N HIS A 661 14.05 29.81 0.69
CA HIS A 661 15.28 29.11 0.31
C HIS A 661 15.27 28.36 -1.02
N ASN A 662 14.40 28.73 -1.97
CA ASN A 662 14.44 28.14 -3.32
C ASN A 662 15.64 28.71 -4.09
N ILE A 663 16.19 27.93 -5.02
CA ILE A 663 17.43 28.26 -5.75
C ILE A 663 17.28 29.57 -6.53
N ASN A 664 16.12 29.81 -7.15
CA ASN A 664 15.85 31.00 -7.97
C ASN A 664 14.83 31.95 -7.33
N TYR A 665 13.55 31.78 -7.63
CA TYR A 665 12.49 32.73 -7.27
C TYR A 665 11.57 32.13 -6.22
N GLY A 666 11.01 32.98 -5.34
CA GLY A 666 9.90 32.56 -4.49
C GLY A 666 8.67 32.24 -5.35
N VAL A 667 8.20 33.22 -6.10
CA VAL A 667 7.11 33.09 -7.06
C VAL A 667 7.52 33.65 -8.42
N LEU A 668 7.41 32.83 -9.47
CA LEU A 668 7.58 33.23 -10.87
C LEU A 668 6.23 33.22 -11.58
N ILE A 669 5.85 34.33 -12.21
CA ILE A 669 4.71 34.39 -13.13
C ILE A 669 5.25 34.77 -14.51
N ASP A 670 4.98 33.93 -15.50
CA ASP A 670 5.52 34.06 -16.85
C ASP A 670 4.42 33.86 -17.90
N ASN A 671 4.59 34.54 -19.03
CA ASN A 671 3.73 34.64 -20.21
C ASN A 671 2.61 35.69 -20.07
N VAL A 672 2.35 36.38 -21.20
CA VAL A 672 1.34 37.44 -21.33
C VAL A 672 -0.08 36.98 -21.02
N THR A 673 -0.37 35.67 -21.10
CA THR A 673 -1.69 35.12 -20.75
C THR A 673 -1.86 34.84 -19.26
N ALA A 674 -0.78 34.84 -18.47
CA ALA A 674 -0.83 34.63 -17.02
C ALA A 674 -1.25 35.91 -16.29
N VAL A 675 -2.52 36.30 -16.48
CA VAL A 675 -3.12 37.51 -15.88
C VAL A 675 -4.09 37.18 -14.75
N GLY A 676 -4.33 38.15 -13.89
CA GLY A 676 -5.24 38.04 -12.75
C GLY A 676 -4.73 37.09 -11.67
N ASN A 677 -3.44 36.80 -11.63
CA ASN A 677 -2.84 35.94 -10.63
C ASN A 677 -2.53 36.76 -9.36
N THR A 678 -3.22 36.43 -8.27
CA THR A 678 -3.14 37.15 -7.00
C THR A 678 -2.11 36.51 -6.09
N ILE A 679 -1.14 37.29 -5.62
CA ILE A 679 -0.13 36.87 -4.66
C ILE A 679 -0.32 37.70 -3.39
N THR A 680 -0.75 37.09 -2.30
CA THR A 680 -1.20 37.86 -1.12
C THR A 680 -0.80 37.19 0.20
N GLN A 681 -0.33 37.98 1.17
CA GLN A 681 -0.05 37.50 2.53
C GLN A 681 0.91 36.30 2.61
N ASN A 682 1.81 36.12 1.63
CA ASN A 682 2.85 35.10 1.72
C ASN A 682 4.04 35.64 2.53
N SER A 683 4.72 34.76 3.24
CA SER A 683 6.04 35.01 3.83
C SER A 683 7.08 34.46 2.87
N ILE A 684 7.80 35.33 2.15
CA ILE A 684 8.75 34.91 1.11
C ILE A 684 10.14 35.42 1.47
N THR A 685 11.12 34.51 1.59
CA THR A 685 12.46 34.84 2.09
C THR A 685 13.55 33.92 1.56
N GLY A 686 14.81 34.37 1.63
CA GLY A 686 15.99 33.54 1.39
C GLY A 686 16.07 32.89 0.01
N ASN A 687 15.22 33.29 -0.96
CA ASN A 687 15.22 32.73 -2.30
C ASN A 687 16.37 33.34 -3.11
N GLY A 688 16.93 32.58 -4.06
CA GLY A 688 18.11 33.02 -4.81
C GLY A 688 19.41 32.47 -4.25
N ILE A 689 19.42 31.22 -3.79
CA ILE A 689 20.67 30.58 -3.34
C ILE A 689 21.63 30.49 -4.55
N GLY A 690 22.64 31.38 -4.58
CA GLY A 690 23.66 31.42 -5.61
C GLY A 690 23.47 32.45 -6.74
N ASN A 691 22.39 33.24 -6.75
CA ASN A 691 22.13 34.37 -7.67
C ASN A 691 21.03 35.25 -7.04
N PRO A 692 20.99 36.59 -7.15
CA PRO A 692 19.98 37.38 -6.43
C PRO A 692 18.58 37.03 -6.95
N GLY A 693 17.89 36.20 -6.19
CA GLY A 693 16.53 35.75 -6.42
C GLY A 693 15.56 36.81 -5.96
N ARG A 694 14.46 36.99 -6.70
CA ARG A 694 13.37 37.89 -6.31
C ARG A 694 12.30 37.10 -5.55
N GLY A 695 11.60 37.77 -4.63
CA GLY A 695 10.45 37.19 -3.95
C GLY A 695 9.32 36.87 -4.94
N ILE A 696 8.93 37.87 -5.74
CA ILE A 696 7.99 37.75 -6.85
C ILE A 696 8.65 38.28 -8.11
N TYR A 697 8.59 37.51 -9.21
CA TYR A 697 9.12 37.92 -10.51
C TYR A 697 8.06 37.79 -11.61
N LEU A 698 7.81 38.90 -12.32
CA LEU A 698 6.90 38.96 -13.47
C LEU A 698 7.71 38.98 -14.76
N ARG A 699 7.45 38.02 -15.65
CA ARG A 699 8.15 37.88 -16.92
C ARG A 699 7.18 37.90 -18.10
N ASN A 700 7.64 38.44 -19.24
CA ASN A 700 6.92 38.42 -20.52
C ASN A 700 5.49 38.98 -20.42
N ASP A 701 5.32 40.13 -19.77
CA ASP A 701 4.05 40.83 -19.56
C ASP A 701 3.00 40.06 -18.73
N ALA A 702 3.44 39.05 -17.96
CA ALA A 702 2.60 38.41 -16.95
C ALA A 702 2.01 39.43 -15.97
N ASN A 703 0.79 39.18 -15.50
CA ASN A 703 0.01 40.12 -14.68
C ASN A 703 -0.04 41.55 -15.27
N GLN A 704 -0.03 41.65 -16.61
CA GLN A 704 -0.02 42.91 -17.36
C GLN A 704 1.18 43.82 -17.03
N ASN A 705 2.27 43.25 -16.51
CA ASN A 705 3.44 43.98 -16.02
C ASN A 705 3.04 45.12 -15.05
N ILE A 706 2.09 44.84 -14.16
CA ILE A 706 1.60 45.81 -13.19
C ILE A 706 2.77 46.38 -12.36
N ILE A 707 2.84 47.70 -12.29
CA ILE A 707 3.98 48.42 -11.70
C ILE A 707 3.86 48.37 -10.18
N SER A 708 4.94 47.96 -9.51
CA SER A 708 5.02 47.95 -8.05
C SER A 708 4.77 49.35 -7.45
N PRO A 709 4.14 49.46 -6.27
CA PRO A 709 4.00 50.74 -5.59
C PRO A 709 5.36 51.31 -5.19
N VAL A 710 5.39 52.60 -4.85
CA VAL A 710 6.57 53.28 -4.34
C VAL A 710 6.27 53.80 -2.93
N ILE A 711 6.98 53.29 -1.94
CA ILE A 711 6.95 53.82 -0.58
C ILE A 711 7.76 55.13 -0.57
N THR A 712 7.16 56.22 -0.09
CA THR A 712 7.78 57.55 -0.05
C THR A 712 8.10 58.00 1.37
N GLU A 713 7.36 57.51 2.36
CA GLU A 713 7.54 57.89 3.76
C GLU A 713 7.16 56.73 4.68
N VAL A 714 7.98 56.52 5.71
CA VAL A 714 7.77 55.52 6.77
C VAL A 714 7.90 56.23 8.11
N THR A 715 6.88 56.09 8.96
CA THR A 715 6.85 56.53 10.36
C THR A 715 6.43 55.37 11.26
N SER A 716 6.58 55.49 12.59
CA SER A 716 6.24 54.42 13.54
C SER A 716 4.80 53.98 13.54
N THR A 717 3.94 54.77 12.91
CA THR A 717 2.50 54.47 12.83
C THR A 717 1.95 54.54 11.41
N GLN A 718 2.75 54.89 10.39
CA GLN A 718 2.26 55.06 9.03
C GLN A 718 3.28 54.68 7.96
N VAL A 719 2.78 54.13 6.87
CA VAL A 719 3.52 53.95 5.61
C VAL A 719 2.73 54.66 4.51
N ILE A 720 3.38 55.60 3.83
CA ILE A 720 2.79 56.43 2.79
C ILE A 720 3.55 56.21 1.50
N GLY A 721 2.83 56.17 0.38
CA GLY A 721 3.44 56.06 -0.92
C GLY A 721 2.50 56.41 -2.07
N THR A 722 3.00 56.19 -3.28
CA THR A 722 2.29 56.39 -4.53
C THR A 722 2.18 55.09 -5.30
N ALA A 723 1.12 54.93 -6.08
CA ALA A 723 0.96 53.80 -6.98
C ALA A 723 0.19 54.24 -8.24
N SER A 724 0.57 53.72 -9.40
CA SER A 724 -0.06 54.05 -10.68
C SER A 724 -1.32 53.23 -10.98
N SER A 725 -1.59 52.21 -10.17
CA SER A 725 -2.78 51.35 -10.32
C SER A 725 -4.06 52.12 -9.95
N PRO A 726 -5.24 51.71 -10.46
CA PRO A 726 -6.50 52.40 -10.22
C PRO A 726 -6.88 52.52 -8.73
N ASP A 727 -7.67 53.54 -8.41
CA ASP A 727 -8.29 53.70 -7.08
C ASP A 727 -9.06 52.44 -6.67
N GLY A 728 -8.90 52.04 -5.42
CA GLY A 728 -9.44 50.80 -4.87
C GLY A 728 -8.56 49.55 -5.06
N SER A 729 -7.43 49.64 -5.79
CA SER A 729 -6.43 48.57 -5.79
C SER A 729 -5.85 48.39 -4.38
N ILE A 730 -5.53 47.15 -4.03
CA ILE A 730 -5.05 46.76 -2.70
C ILE A 730 -3.53 46.94 -2.64
N ILE A 731 -3.03 47.55 -1.56
CA ILE A 731 -1.62 47.61 -1.22
C ILE A 731 -1.39 46.69 -0.02
N GLU A 732 -0.39 45.83 -0.10
CA GLU A 732 0.10 45.04 1.03
C GLU A 732 1.51 45.47 1.38
N ILE A 733 1.78 45.64 2.68
CA ILE A 733 3.06 46.10 3.21
C ILE A 733 3.72 44.94 3.93
N PHE A 734 5.01 44.78 3.66
CA PHE A 734 5.85 43.74 4.22
C PHE A 734 7.12 44.33 4.82
N LYS A 735 7.64 43.64 5.82
CA LYS A 735 8.96 43.86 6.38
C LYS A 735 9.88 42.73 5.95
N ASP A 736 11.11 43.06 5.59
CA ASP A 736 12.11 42.09 5.15
C ASP A 736 13.56 42.61 5.27
N ASN A 737 14.52 41.70 5.08
CA ASN A 737 15.94 42.03 4.97
C ASN A 737 16.34 42.52 3.56
N ALA A 738 15.48 42.35 2.54
CA ALA A 738 15.78 42.56 1.13
C ALA A 738 14.53 42.94 0.31
N ASP A 739 14.24 42.26 -0.80
CA ASP A 739 13.13 42.52 -1.74
C ASP A 739 12.17 41.32 -1.89
N GLN A 740 11.86 40.65 -0.79
CA GLN A 740 11.13 39.38 -0.79
C GLN A 740 9.90 39.33 0.10
N GLY A 741 9.70 40.23 1.06
CA GLY A 741 8.48 40.28 1.88
C GLY A 741 8.34 39.13 2.88
N GLU A 742 9.20 39.12 3.91
CA GLU A 742 9.25 38.10 4.97
C GLU A 742 8.03 38.14 5.89
N VAL A 743 7.69 39.33 6.40
CA VAL A 743 6.66 39.51 7.41
C VAL A 743 5.56 40.41 6.87
N TYR A 744 4.34 39.88 6.75
CA TYR A 744 3.17 40.69 6.41
C TYR A 744 2.81 41.64 7.55
N ILE A 745 2.72 42.94 7.26
CA ILE A 745 2.42 44.00 8.25
C ILE A 745 0.94 44.40 8.19
N GLY A 746 0.40 44.57 6.98
CA GLY A 746 -0.98 45.00 6.82
C GLY A 746 -1.30 45.44 5.40
N THR A 747 -2.54 45.91 5.23
CA THR A 747 -3.10 46.28 3.94
C THR A 747 -3.80 47.64 3.98
N THR A 748 -3.79 48.34 2.84
CA THR A 748 -4.54 49.58 2.59
C THR A 748 -4.98 49.61 1.12
N THR A 749 -5.63 50.69 0.68
CA THR A 749 -6.09 50.86 -0.71
C THR A 749 -5.59 52.15 -1.33
N ILE A 750 -5.48 52.18 -2.65
CA ILE A 750 -5.15 53.40 -3.40
C ILE A 750 -6.35 54.37 -3.42
N LEU A 751 -6.08 55.65 -3.16
CA LEU A 751 -7.00 56.75 -3.35
C LEU A 751 -6.29 57.93 -4.03
N SER A 752 -6.78 58.34 -5.20
CA SER A 752 -6.21 59.41 -6.03
C SER A 752 -4.71 59.24 -6.32
N GLY A 753 -4.27 57.99 -6.56
CA GLY A 753 -2.87 57.66 -6.85
C GLY A 753 -1.92 57.59 -5.64
N TYR A 754 -2.44 57.77 -4.42
CA TYR A 754 -1.70 57.66 -3.16
C TYR A 754 -2.22 56.50 -2.32
N PHE A 755 -1.39 55.96 -1.45
CA PHE A 755 -1.82 55.06 -0.39
C PHE A 755 -1.26 55.51 0.96
N SER A 756 -2.00 55.23 2.02
CA SER A 756 -1.57 55.45 3.40
C SER A 756 -2.08 54.30 4.25
N TYR A 757 -1.15 53.53 4.82
CA TYR A 757 -1.44 52.56 5.86
C TYR A 757 -1.21 53.22 7.21
N SER A 758 -2.11 52.97 8.16
CA SER A 758 -1.98 53.40 9.55
C SER A 758 -2.00 52.17 10.45
N GLY A 759 -0.90 51.91 11.14
CA GLY A 759 -0.69 50.75 12.00
C GLY A 759 0.72 50.73 12.58
N SER A 760 0.92 49.96 13.64
CA SER A 760 2.23 49.83 14.29
C SER A 760 3.25 49.18 13.34
N ILE A 761 4.35 49.88 13.06
CA ILE A 761 5.45 49.33 12.26
C ILE A 761 6.51 48.74 13.22
N PRO A 762 6.79 47.43 13.16
CA PRO A 762 7.73 46.81 14.09
C PRO A 762 9.14 47.43 14.01
N SER A 763 9.60 48.03 15.11
CA SER A 763 10.93 48.67 15.23
C SER A 763 12.08 47.68 15.49
N GLU A 764 11.79 46.45 15.96
CA GLU A 764 12.78 45.43 16.30
C GLU A 764 12.65 44.14 15.45
N GLY A 765 13.75 43.38 15.31
CA GLY A 765 13.87 42.08 14.62
C GLY A 765 13.87 42.15 13.09
N LEU A 766 14.73 41.36 12.41
CA LEU A 766 14.86 41.16 10.94
C LEU A 766 14.72 42.43 10.08
N GLY A 767 15.84 43.02 9.65
CA GLY A 767 15.89 43.82 8.42
C GLY A 767 15.12 45.13 8.46
N GLY A 768 15.86 46.24 8.43
CA GLY A 768 15.26 47.55 8.44
C GLY A 768 14.56 47.93 7.14
N TYR A 769 14.06 47.04 6.28
CA TYR A 769 13.39 47.44 5.04
C TYR A 769 11.90 47.14 5.05
N LEU A 770 11.15 48.05 4.42
CA LEU A 770 9.77 47.82 4.02
C LEU A 770 9.67 47.72 2.52
N THR A 771 8.90 46.74 2.08
CA THR A 771 8.49 46.54 0.69
C THR A 771 6.96 46.50 0.63
N ALA A 772 6.41 46.75 -0.56
CA ALA A 772 4.98 46.68 -0.78
C ALA A 772 4.65 46.10 -2.15
N THR A 773 3.50 45.45 -2.24
CA THR A 773 2.91 45.00 -3.51
C THR A 773 1.62 45.75 -3.77
N VAL A 774 1.18 45.80 -5.03
CA VAL A 774 -0.15 46.26 -5.42
C VAL A 774 -0.89 45.14 -6.14
N THR A 775 -2.17 44.97 -5.82
CA THR A 775 -3.10 44.05 -6.49
C THR A 775 -4.30 44.82 -7.03
N ASP A 776 -4.52 44.77 -8.35
CA ASP A 776 -5.64 45.45 -9.00
C ASP A 776 -6.98 44.70 -8.87
N SER A 777 -8.07 45.29 -9.39
CA SER A 777 -9.40 44.67 -9.35
C SER A 777 -9.56 43.42 -10.22
N LEU A 778 -8.61 43.14 -11.12
CA LEU A 778 -8.57 41.94 -11.93
C LEU A 778 -7.76 40.82 -11.26
N GLY A 779 -7.13 41.11 -10.12
CA GLY A 779 -6.29 40.18 -9.37
C GLY A 779 -4.82 40.17 -9.79
N ASN A 780 -4.37 41.09 -10.65
CA ASN A 780 -2.94 41.17 -11.02
C ASN A 780 -2.14 41.73 -9.85
N THR A 781 -1.20 40.95 -9.30
CA THR A 781 -0.24 41.42 -8.29
C THR A 781 1.11 41.78 -8.90
N SER A 782 1.73 42.87 -8.42
CA SER A 782 3.07 43.33 -8.80
C SER A 782 4.21 42.53 -8.16
N GLU A 783 5.43 42.73 -8.66
CA GLU A 783 6.63 42.45 -7.86
C GLU A 783 6.66 43.31 -6.58
N PHE A 784 7.54 42.97 -5.63
CA PHE A 784 7.81 43.81 -4.47
C PHE A 784 8.41 45.15 -4.91
N SER A 785 7.99 46.24 -4.24
CA SER A 785 8.59 47.55 -4.42
C SER A 785 10.07 47.56 -4.06
N ILE A 786 10.79 48.59 -4.52
CA ILE A 786 12.16 48.85 -4.06
C ILE A 786 12.14 48.94 -2.51
N PRO A 787 13.07 48.27 -1.80
CA PRO A 787 13.11 48.29 -0.35
C PRO A 787 13.39 49.70 0.20
N VAL A 788 12.58 50.15 1.16
CA VAL A 788 12.77 51.45 1.84
C VAL A 788 13.16 51.23 3.28
N LEU A 789 14.26 51.88 3.69
CA LEU A 789 14.78 51.75 5.05
C LEU A 789 13.76 52.31 6.06
N ASN A 790 13.27 51.43 6.92
CA ASN A 790 12.56 51.72 8.14
C ASN A 790 13.51 52.39 9.15
N ASN A 791 13.74 53.69 8.97
CA ASN A 791 14.55 54.54 9.85
C ASN A 791 13.90 54.83 11.22
N LEU A 792 13.07 53.90 11.70
CA LEU A 792 12.42 53.96 13.00
C LEU A 792 13.20 53.26 14.11
N GLY A 793 14.48 52.97 13.87
CA GLY A 793 15.39 52.78 14.98
C GLY A 793 15.18 53.95 15.93
N THR A 794 14.75 53.64 17.15
CA THR A 794 15.16 54.44 18.29
C THR A 794 16.62 54.76 18.07
N GLN A 795 17.00 56.04 18.01
CA GLN A 795 18.34 56.35 18.49
C GLN A 795 18.32 55.78 19.91
N THR A 796 18.92 54.61 20.08
CA THR A 796 19.38 54.17 21.39
C THR A 796 20.13 55.36 21.92
N THR A 797 19.75 55.81 23.10
CA THR A 797 20.46 56.94 23.71
C THR A 797 21.95 56.59 23.75
N PRO A 798 22.87 57.57 23.68
CA PRO A 798 24.30 57.29 23.81
C PRO A 798 24.61 56.31 24.96
N ASP A 799 23.89 56.42 26.07
CA ASP A 799 23.96 55.52 27.22
C ASP A 799 23.58 54.07 26.90
N GLU A 800 22.46 53.85 26.19
CA GLU A 800 22.01 52.51 25.79
C GLU A 800 22.94 51.87 24.73
N GLN A 801 23.48 52.67 23.79
CA GLN A 801 24.49 52.19 22.83
C GLN A 801 25.79 51.77 23.53
N ILE A 802 26.21 52.54 24.52
CA ILE A 802 27.40 52.23 25.31
C ILE A 802 27.17 50.96 26.15
N GLU A 803 25.98 50.76 26.73
CA GLU A 803 25.63 49.54 27.47
C GLU A 803 25.61 48.31 26.56
N GLU A 804 25.03 48.39 25.36
CA GLU A 804 25.01 47.28 24.39
C GLU A 804 26.41 46.92 23.89
N ILE A 805 27.24 47.93 23.57
CA ILE A 805 28.65 47.72 23.19
C ILE A 805 29.41 47.04 24.34
N GLN A 806 29.16 47.46 25.58
CA GLN A 806 29.80 46.87 26.75
C GLN A 806 29.36 45.43 26.98
N GLU A 807 28.07 45.11 26.87
CA GLU A 807 27.55 43.75 27.07
C GLU A 807 28.12 42.78 26.03
N ILE A 808 28.15 43.16 24.75
CA ILE A 808 28.74 42.32 23.69
C ILE A 808 30.26 42.17 23.91
N PHE A 809 30.92 43.23 24.36
CA PHE A 809 32.34 43.19 24.67
C PHE A 809 32.64 42.23 25.85
N ASP A 810 31.88 42.33 26.94
CA ASP A 810 31.99 41.49 28.12
C ASP A 810 31.67 40.02 27.79
N GLU A 811 30.62 39.73 27.02
CA GLU A 811 30.29 38.39 26.52
C GLU A 811 31.40 37.82 25.63
N SER A 812 32.00 38.64 24.76
CA SER A 812 33.12 38.25 23.89
C SER A 812 34.40 37.94 24.67
N VAL A 813 34.62 38.62 25.80
CA VAL A 813 35.73 38.35 26.73
C VAL A 813 35.47 37.08 27.54
N ASP A 814 34.25 36.89 28.04
CA ASP A 814 33.86 35.74 28.88
C ASP A 814 33.76 34.42 28.10
N SER A 815 33.30 34.47 26.85
CA SER A 815 33.27 33.32 25.92
C SER A 815 34.67 32.93 25.43
N GLY A 816 35.67 33.82 25.59
CA GLY A 816 37.00 33.64 25.06
C GLY A 816 37.08 33.76 23.53
N ASP A 817 36.05 34.30 22.88
CA ASP A 817 35.88 34.34 21.41
C ASP A 817 36.53 35.56 20.72
N LEU A 818 37.37 36.32 21.42
CA LEU A 818 38.46 37.07 20.77
C LEU A 818 39.58 36.12 20.25
N VAL A 819 39.28 34.86 19.87
CA VAL A 819 40.26 33.80 19.56
C VAL A 819 39.87 32.97 18.31
N GLY A 820 40.83 32.70 17.43
CA GLY A 820 40.75 31.65 16.40
C GLY A 820 42.08 31.38 15.67
N GLU A 821 42.49 30.11 15.52
CA GLU A 821 43.75 29.67 14.88
C GLU A 821 43.70 29.68 13.33
N GLY A 822 44.74 30.20 12.66
CA GLY A 822 44.96 30.08 11.20
C GLY A 822 46.31 30.64 10.70
N PRO A 823 46.90 30.14 9.59
CA PRO A 823 48.27 30.48 9.18
C PRO A 823 48.33 31.56 8.06
N GLY A 824 48.80 32.78 8.35
CA GLY A 824 49.08 33.77 7.27
C GLY A 824 49.41 35.21 7.70
N ASN A 825 50.14 35.93 6.83
CA ASN A 825 50.80 37.25 7.04
C ASN A 825 49.91 38.50 7.26
N SER A 826 48.85 38.50 8.10
CA SER A 826 48.01 39.71 8.30
C SER A 826 47.49 40.03 9.72
N SER A 827 47.91 39.31 10.76
CA SER A 827 47.52 39.63 12.15
C SER A 827 48.04 40.98 12.66
N ARG A 828 49.33 41.27 12.46
CA ARG A 828 49.99 42.52 12.92
C ARG A 828 49.44 43.80 12.29
N GLY A 829 49.02 43.74 11.02
CA GLY A 829 48.43 44.88 10.31
C GLY A 829 47.01 45.21 10.79
N ARG A 830 46.25 44.18 11.20
CA ARG A 830 44.90 44.34 11.75
C ARG A 830 44.92 44.80 13.20
N ILE A 831 45.82 44.29 14.05
CA ILE A 831 46.09 44.82 15.40
C ILE A 831 46.36 46.33 15.32
N LYS A 832 47.27 46.74 14.45
CA LYS A 832 47.60 48.15 14.26
C LYS A 832 46.44 48.99 13.71
N ALA A 833 45.54 48.39 12.92
CA ALA A 833 44.34 49.07 12.45
C ALA A 833 43.34 49.28 13.58
N ILE A 834 43.18 48.31 14.47
CA ILE A 834 42.33 48.41 15.68
C ILE A 834 42.92 49.44 16.65
N GLU A 835 44.24 49.43 16.89
CA GLU A 835 44.93 50.46 17.70
C GLU A 835 44.66 51.87 17.16
N ASN A 836 44.80 52.08 15.85
CA ASN A 836 44.53 53.38 15.24
C ASN A 836 43.05 53.78 15.34
N MET A 837 42.13 52.81 15.27
CA MET A 837 40.70 53.07 15.43
C MET A 837 40.34 53.42 16.88
N LEU A 838 40.94 52.74 17.87
CA LEU A 838 40.77 53.07 19.29
C LEU A 838 41.39 54.42 19.64
N GLN A 839 42.57 54.74 19.10
CA GLN A 839 43.16 56.07 19.23
C GLN A 839 42.25 57.15 18.62
N ARG A 840 41.54 56.82 17.53
CA ARG A 840 40.56 57.73 16.95
C ARG A 840 39.34 57.93 17.85
N VAL A 841 38.90 56.88 18.56
CA VAL A 841 37.84 57.00 19.59
C VAL A 841 38.29 57.97 20.68
N GLU A 842 39.52 57.82 21.20
CA GLU A 842 40.10 58.72 22.22
C GLU A 842 40.10 60.19 21.77
N GLU A 843 40.58 60.48 20.55
CA GLU A 843 40.55 61.84 19.97
C GLU A 843 39.13 62.41 19.87
N LEU A 844 38.15 61.57 19.51
CA LEU A 844 36.76 61.99 19.38
C LEU A 844 36.10 62.28 20.74
N ILE A 845 36.46 61.51 21.77
CA ILE A 845 36.06 61.74 23.17
C ILE A 845 36.64 63.08 23.65
N ASP A 846 37.93 63.34 23.44
CA ASP A 846 38.60 64.59 23.83
C ASP A 846 37.98 65.83 23.15
N ASP A 847 37.54 65.69 21.91
CA ASP A 847 36.85 66.74 21.15
C ASP A 847 35.35 66.91 21.54
N GLY A 848 34.83 66.07 22.45
CA GLY A 848 33.43 66.09 22.88
C GLY A 848 32.43 65.57 21.84
N ARG A 849 32.87 64.75 20.89
CA ARG A 849 32.08 64.23 19.76
C ARG A 849 31.54 62.82 20.06
N VAL A 850 30.67 62.74 21.07
CA VAL A 850 30.14 61.49 21.65
C VAL A 850 29.56 60.54 20.59
N ASP A 851 28.65 61.03 19.73
CA ASP A 851 27.99 60.19 18.71
C ASP A 851 29.00 59.56 17.72
N GLU A 852 30.07 60.29 17.38
CA GLU A 852 31.09 59.80 16.45
C GLU A 852 32.05 58.82 17.12
N ALA A 853 32.32 59.00 18.41
CA ALA A 853 33.11 58.06 19.20
C ALA A 853 32.38 56.72 19.39
N ILE A 854 31.07 56.76 19.67
CA ILE A 854 30.21 55.56 19.75
C ILE A 854 30.16 54.85 18.39
N GLN A 855 29.93 55.58 17.30
CA GLN A 855 29.89 54.97 15.96
C GLN A 855 31.24 54.31 15.60
N GLN A 856 32.36 54.92 16.01
CA GLN A 856 33.70 54.40 15.78
C GLN A 856 33.96 53.12 16.61
N LEU A 857 33.38 52.98 17.81
CA LEU A 857 33.41 51.75 18.62
C LEU A 857 32.55 50.64 17.99
N GLU A 858 31.35 50.94 17.50
CA GLU A 858 30.52 49.97 16.76
C GLU A 858 31.23 49.45 15.50
N ASP A 859 31.96 50.31 14.80
CA ASP A 859 32.76 49.93 13.63
C ASP A 859 33.96 49.04 13.99
N ILE A 860 34.49 49.17 15.20
CA ILE A 860 35.46 48.22 15.75
C ILE A 860 34.76 46.89 16.02
N LEU A 861 33.58 46.90 16.66
CA LEU A 861 32.79 45.71 16.98
C LEU A 861 32.42 44.90 15.73
N LYS A 862 31.96 45.54 14.65
CA LYS A 862 31.66 44.89 13.36
C LYS A 862 32.89 44.22 12.72
N LYS A 863 34.08 44.72 13.01
CA LYS A 863 35.35 44.11 12.56
C LYS A 863 35.82 42.98 13.48
N VAL A 864 35.20 42.85 14.65
CA VAL A 864 35.53 41.86 15.67
C VAL A 864 34.50 40.71 15.71
N ASP A 865 33.20 40.94 15.43
CA ASP A 865 32.16 39.90 15.60
C ASP A 865 31.18 39.70 14.42
N GLY A 866 31.53 40.13 13.19
CA GLY A 866 30.65 39.95 12.01
C GLY A 866 30.51 38.48 11.52
N ASN A 867 29.34 38.11 10.98
CA ASN A 867 29.05 36.79 10.39
C ASN A 867 28.89 36.87 8.85
N PRO A 868 29.62 36.07 8.03
CA PRO A 868 30.61 35.06 8.40
C PRO A 868 31.93 35.64 8.87
N LYS A 869 32.44 35.10 9.99
CA LYS A 869 33.72 35.52 10.60
C LYS A 869 34.87 35.32 9.59
N PRO A 870 35.70 36.34 9.29
CA PRO A 870 36.82 36.18 8.37
C PRO A 870 37.86 35.15 8.90
N PRO A 871 38.58 34.43 8.03
CA PRO A 871 39.34 33.22 8.41
C PRO A 871 40.53 33.37 9.38
N ASP A 872 40.94 34.58 9.78
CA ASP A 872 42.28 34.82 10.37
C ASP A 872 42.27 35.86 11.53
N PHE A 873 41.84 35.44 12.72
CA PHE A 873 41.61 36.28 13.91
C PHE A 873 42.86 36.49 14.80
N ILE A 874 42.85 37.53 15.66
CA ILE A 874 43.99 38.04 16.47
C ILE A 874 44.20 37.17 17.74
N SER A 875 45.45 36.98 18.23
CA SER A 875 45.76 36.16 19.42
C SER A 875 46.75 36.80 20.40
N GLY A 876 46.60 36.56 21.72
CA GLY A 876 47.64 36.78 22.75
C GLY A 876 47.31 37.86 23.79
N ASN A 877 48.32 38.30 24.57
CA ASN A 877 48.21 39.35 25.61
C ASN A 877 47.54 40.65 25.12
N GLU A 878 47.51 40.86 23.80
CA GLU A 878 46.89 42.02 23.16
C GLU A 878 45.36 42.03 23.30
N ALA A 879 44.68 40.88 23.44
CA ALA A 879 43.21 40.84 23.60
C ALA A 879 42.78 41.45 24.94
N THR A 880 43.46 41.07 26.03
CA THR A 880 43.27 41.68 27.35
C THR A 880 43.67 43.15 27.34
N HIS A 881 44.71 43.52 26.58
CA HIS A 881 45.11 44.92 26.42
C HIS A 881 44.04 45.75 25.70
N PHE A 882 43.46 45.25 24.61
CA PHE A 882 42.36 45.93 23.92
C PHE A 882 41.09 45.97 24.75
N ALA A 883 40.85 44.96 25.58
CA ALA A 883 39.75 44.97 26.53
C ALA A 883 39.88 46.10 27.54
N GLU A 884 41.06 46.26 28.13
CA GLU A 884 41.32 47.37 29.04
C GLU A 884 41.21 48.73 28.33
N LEU A 885 41.69 48.85 27.09
CA LEU A 885 41.57 50.09 26.32
C LEU A 885 40.12 50.44 25.98
N ILE A 886 39.33 49.48 25.49
CA ILE A 886 37.93 49.67 25.16
C ILE A 886 37.13 50.01 26.40
N GLN A 887 37.38 49.34 27.52
CA GLN A 887 36.70 49.64 28.79
C GLN A 887 37.02 51.06 29.28
N ASN A 888 38.27 51.51 29.21
CA ASN A 888 38.61 52.88 29.60
C ASN A 888 37.92 53.92 28.71
N LEU A 889 37.85 53.68 27.40
CA LEU A 889 37.16 54.58 26.46
C LEU A 889 35.65 54.60 26.68
N ILE A 890 35.05 53.45 27.03
CA ILE A 890 33.65 53.34 27.45
C ILE A 890 33.40 54.14 28.74
N ASP A 891 34.28 54.02 29.73
CA ASP A 891 34.17 54.76 30.99
C ASP A 891 34.31 56.28 30.76
N ASP A 892 35.23 56.70 29.88
CA ASP A 892 35.40 58.10 29.49
C ASP A 892 34.17 58.64 28.74
N LEU A 893 33.55 57.83 27.87
CA LEU A 893 32.30 58.17 27.20
C LEU A 893 31.13 58.33 28.17
N LYS A 894 31.02 57.48 29.19
CA LYS A 894 29.96 57.58 30.22
C LYS A 894 30.12 58.81 31.13
N ASN A 895 31.30 59.43 31.15
CA ASN A 895 31.60 60.60 31.97
C ASN A 895 31.36 61.95 31.25
N LEU A 896 31.16 61.93 29.93
CA LEU A 896 30.80 63.08 29.09
C LEU A 896 29.28 63.27 29.02
#